data_AF-A0A3L6L7V0-F1
#
_entry.id   AF-A0A3L6L7V0-F1
#
_cell.length_a   1.000
_cell.length_b   1.000
_cell.length_c   1.000
_cell.angle_alpha   90.00
_cell.angle_beta   90.00
_cell.angle_gamma   90.00
#
_symmetry.space_group_name_H-M   'P 1'
#
loop_
_entity.id
_entity.type
_entity.pdbx_description
1 polymer ?
#
loop_
_entity_poly.entity_id
_entity_poly.type
_entity_poly.pdbx_seq_one_letter_code
_entity_poly.pdbx_strand_id
1 'polypeptide(L)'
;MSSFLQELGPVAVSHRQELEEVKRELDIKRDELDCWIYGFLENKKFDVKETVAKLQRRFAMEVNEMAKYEFTEYMRTSLRLGIIQVIGEDKCGRTIFYVTVNRDKKAASHRDGKKHTFDLMVSYGTRLRADNKRCQMVLLVNYEDASMWSNVDMSLQADVALRISKFFPGCISKVYICNMGRMLCSVAKPLFSQLPSAFSDSIMFFSKSDRASGRLLEFIDESVLPVQLGGTNDCDNQEHWDRHGDIIEDYYHGMKAAISERGLTVKEWELQCIEQPNVPVRHPSLASETESMVSLLTFGSSLTATPVEGNLNGMWRHDNDISPPLEEEENEWCLLMKPLPNNLSLFFLEELYRWRVAVSAEEGEMRCALMDDYAAAWKREFDELPMLDLSNKKWYRFIPESLRELYHGVLIVVNVASSLSFLVALLFFMALTSSAAVTVFLAFFIEWNYVYALFATLILVTFQGTALCSRAVTVLVVIMKHKVVPPLDMLGKTRGSVAQLILFCSMIFLQMFSFGYSMTHSSLLRSIQVTFATGWLFAVAFLALCHIVLFFDWIPMGEQRRKKNQGSMLALYLLLDVQESEEKTEAVLTRRLSTTIACAVPITLDFLLGIAFIISGMIPFAVATCIATVAAILTIDYCSLGRSSMSSRSVLRSTVAFACMLWLYLCFSFRFLQYDGPWIVSVCTVAAVNVVFISLAVFCLRKRSAKKTLRGLLFLFVILLITSCTASFFLVGSTVGVISLVLLIHSGMGIFCVRRRSRNIGGTFIFYGALAMLALSCVLLGWLGAKWQYWVPHSLPPVNASGPRDPLEEYHQYPICTLRTAGGFGIVDFALLTEVSGASKENVFHEDFDNWFGSTDVVYNNTVKVYGERNEQWSISRFDSLARNVTVLTLQNGRVYSSIITMTVWIGYIALAPLQILLPNNWLKQVAFLLSFLTRAIDFTWYDVKDEVVRYLTEMKNTTSNEIVLTAWGIAGGIASLAGVESHTQTITFGSPGLMDALHYTNYTEGEYHKYVLAVVSELDVLNAVTRYDPTTYQRIQCSAGSNTCGSMNYISSELVRVCDTTGRRHVGQQVEESVHEM
;
A
#
# COMPACT_ATOMS: atom_id res chain seq x y z
N MET A 1 -2.21 -28.82 55.53
CA MET A 1 -1.20 -28.02 54.80
C MET A 1 -1.27 -28.46 53.35
N SER A 2 -1.79 -27.62 52.46
CA SER A 2 -1.93 -27.99 51.05
C SER A 2 -0.59 -28.35 50.40
N SER A 3 -0.47 -29.62 49.96
CA SER A 3 0.64 -30.16 49.19
C SER A 3 0.56 -29.76 47.71
N PHE A 4 -0.64 -29.42 47.21
CA PHE A 4 -0.90 -29.17 45.79
C PHE A 4 -0.21 -27.91 45.26
N LEU A 5 -0.13 -26.85 46.07
CA LEU A 5 0.61 -25.61 45.70
C LEU A 5 2.11 -25.86 45.45
N GLN A 6 2.70 -26.90 46.04
CA GLN A 6 4.11 -27.23 45.81
C GLN A 6 4.35 -27.69 44.37
N GLU A 7 3.34 -28.25 43.71
CA GLU A 7 3.42 -28.70 42.31
C GLU A 7 3.60 -27.52 41.34
N LEU A 8 3.10 -26.32 41.70
CA LEU A 8 3.28 -25.10 40.91
C LEU A 8 4.65 -24.43 41.12
N GLY A 9 5.43 -24.89 42.10
CA GLY A 9 6.79 -24.44 42.37
C GLY A 9 6.90 -23.43 43.53
N PRO A 10 8.14 -23.00 43.85
CA PRO A 10 8.45 -22.26 45.08
C PRO A 10 7.82 -20.87 45.15
N VAL A 11 7.59 -20.22 44.00
CA VAL A 11 6.93 -18.90 43.92
C VAL A 11 5.44 -19.00 44.30
N ALA A 12 4.77 -20.08 43.91
CA ALA A 12 3.38 -20.29 44.31
C ALA A 12 3.26 -20.53 45.82
N VAL A 13 4.23 -21.24 46.40
CA VAL A 13 4.29 -21.49 47.84
C VAL A 13 4.54 -20.21 48.64
N SER A 14 5.31 -19.24 48.12
CA SER A 14 5.57 -17.97 48.83
C SER A 14 4.34 -17.08 48.96
N HIS A 15 3.33 -17.24 48.09
CA HIS A 15 2.08 -16.47 48.11
C HIS A 15 0.90 -17.21 48.76
N ARG A 16 1.19 -18.19 49.62
CA ARG A 16 0.18 -18.99 50.33
C ARG A 16 -0.72 -18.13 51.22
N GLN A 17 -0.18 -17.07 51.83
CA GLN A 17 -0.93 -16.24 52.77
C GLN A 17 -2.04 -15.45 52.06
N GLU A 18 -1.73 -14.89 50.90
CA GLU A 18 -2.67 -14.15 50.05
C GLU A 18 -3.75 -15.08 49.48
N LEU A 19 -3.40 -16.33 49.16
CA LEU A 19 -4.34 -17.35 48.71
C LEU A 19 -5.33 -17.77 49.81
N GLU A 20 -4.85 -17.99 51.04
CA GLU A 20 -5.71 -18.28 52.19
C GLU A 20 -6.63 -17.10 52.53
N GLU A 21 -6.18 -15.87 52.29
CA GLU A 21 -7.01 -14.67 52.46
C GLU A 21 -8.14 -14.60 51.42
N VAL A 22 -7.87 -14.94 50.14
CA VAL A 22 -8.90 -15.08 49.10
C VAL A 22 -9.91 -16.18 49.44
N LYS A 23 -9.43 -17.35 49.90
CA LYS A 23 -10.28 -18.48 50.35
C LYS A 23 -11.21 -18.06 51.48
N ARG A 24 -10.68 -17.32 52.46
CA ARG A 24 -11.46 -16.79 53.59
C ARG A 24 -12.55 -15.80 53.15
N GLU A 25 -12.26 -14.90 52.20
CA GLU A 25 -13.25 -13.94 51.69
C GLU A 25 -14.36 -14.59 50.84
N LEU A 26 -14.10 -15.76 50.25
CA LEU A 26 -15.06 -16.51 49.43
C LEU A 26 -15.68 -17.73 50.14
N ASP A 27 -15.38 -17.94 51.43
CA ASP A 27 -15.78 -19.13 52.23
C ASP A 27 -15.38 -20.49 51.61
N ILE A 28 -14.24 -20.53 50.90
CA ILE A 28 -13.71 -21.76 50.30
C ILE A 28 -12.81 -22.49 51.30
N LYS A 29 -13.20 -23.71 51.70
CA LYS A 29 -12.50 -24.51 52.72
C LYS A 29 -11.62 -25.64 52.18
N ARG A 30 -11.65 -25.87 50.86
CA ARG A 30 -11.02 -27.02 50.19
C ARG A 30 -9.67 -26.65 49.60
N ASP A 31 -8.64 -27.42 49.92
CA ASP A 31 -7.26 -27.23 49.46
C ASP A 31 -7.05 -27.72 48.02
N GLU A 32 -7.96 -28.56 47.50
CA GLU A 32 -7.91 -29.08 46.13
C GLU A 32 -8.09 -27.99 45.06
N LEU A 33 -8.61 -26.82 45.45
CA LEU A 33 -8.85 -25.68 44.56
C LEU A 33 -7.70 -24.66 44.57
N ASP A 34 -6.67 -24.87 45.39
CA ASP A 34 -5.61 -23.89 45.61
C ASP A 34 -4.88 -23.52 44.29
N CYS A 35 -4.55 -24.50 43.45
CA CYS A 35 -3.88 -24.26 42.17
C CYS A 35 -4.75 -23.44 41.20
N TRP A 36 -6.07 -23.67 41.22
CA TRP A 36 -7.02 -22.92 40.40
C TRP A 36 -7.14 -21.46 40.88
N ILE A 37 -7.28 -21.25 42.19
CA ILE A 37 -7.35 -19.91 42.80
C ILE A 37 -6.04 -19.14 42.57
N TYR A 38 -4.91 -19.82 42.67
CA TYR A 38 -3.59 -19.24 42.41
C TYR A 38 -3.50 -18.63 41.00
N GLY A 39 -4.07 -19.26 39.96
CA GLY A 39 -4.07 -18.71 38.60
C GLY A 39 -4.77 -17.34 38.47
N PHE A 40 -5.80 -17.09 39.28
CA PHE A 40 -6.46 -15.78 39.33
C PHE A 40 -5.63 -14.77 40.11
N LEU A 41 -4.99 -15.21 41.20
CA LEU A 41 -4.16 -14.39 42.07
C LEU A 41 -2.90 -13.90 41.36
N GLU A 42 -2.19 -14.78 40.65
CA GLU A 42 -1.02 -14.46 39.83
C GLU A 42 -1.37 -13.45 38.74
N ASN A 43 -2.51 -13.65 38.05
CA ASN A 43 -2.98 -12.72 37.03
C ASN A 43 -3.27 -11.31 37.56
N LYS A 44 -3.66 -11.21 38.84
CA LYS A 44 -3.92 -9.96 39.54
C LYS A 44 -2.74 -9.45 40.33
N LYS A 45 -1.53 -9.95 40.04
CA LYS A 45 -0.29 -9.53 40.72
C LYS A 45 -0.40 -9.64 42.24
N PHE A 46 -1.09 -10.69 42.69
CA PHE A 46 -1.31 -11.01 44.10
C PHE A 46 -2.18 -9.99 44.87
N ASP A 47 -2.99 -9.18 44.18
CA ASP A 47 -4.02 -8.35 44.81
C ASP A 47 -5.25 -9.20 45.19
N VAL A 48 -5.44 -9.43 46.49
CA VAL A 48 -6.54 -10.22 47.06
C VAL A 48 -7.91 -9.67 46.64
N LYS A 49 -8.14 -8.36 46.77
CA LYS A 49 -9.48 -7.76 46.54
C LYS A 49 -9.86 -7.82 45.07
N GLU A 50 -8.91 -7.55 44.18
CA GLU A 50 -9.15 -7.70 42.75
C GLU A 50 -9.36 -9.16 42.34
N THR A 51 -8.68 -10.10 43.00
CA THR A 51 -8.82 -11.54 42.76
C THR A 51 -10.20 -12.04 43.17
N VAL A 52 -10.68 -11.66 44.36
CA VAL A 52 -12.03 -11.98 44.85
C VAL A 52 -13.10 -11.43 43.90
N ALA A 53 -12.99 -10.16 43.50
CA ALA A 53 -13.91 -9.55 42.53
C ALA A 53 -13.92 -10.27 41.17
N LYS A 54 -12.76 -10.81 40.74
CA LYS A 54 -12.66 -11.54 39.48
C LYS A 54 -13.24 -12.96 39.57
N LEU A 55 -13.04 -13.65 40.68
CA LEU A 55 -13.68 -14.95 40.96
C LEU A 55 -15.20 -14.81 41.05
N GLN A 56 -15.71 -13.75 41.69
CA GLN A 56 -17.16 -13.45 41.69
C GLN A 56 -17.70 -13.20 40.27
N ARG A 57 -16.96 -12.48 39.42
CA ARG A 57 -17.32 -12.30 38.00
C ARG A 57 -17.31 -13.63 37.24
N ARG A 58 -16.39 -14.54 37.57
CA ARG A 58 -16.36 -15.89 37.01
C ARG A 58 -17.62 -16.67 37.40
N PHE A 59 -17.99 -16.70 38.68
CA PHE A 59 -19.22 -17.35 39.13
C PHE A 59 -20.48 -16.75 38.48
N ALA A 60 -20.53 -15.42 38.36
CA ALA A 60 -21.63 -14.75 37.68
C ALA A 60 -21.72 -15.14 36.19
N MET A 61 -20.59 -15.36 35.51
CA MET A 61 -20.55 -15.80 34.11
C MET A 61 -21.04 -17.25 33.96
N GLU A 62 -20.69 -18.14 34.88
CA GLU A 62 -21.17 -19.53 34.88
C GLU A 62 -22.70 -19.60 34.92
N VAL A 63 -23.32 -18.80 35.79
CA VAL A 63 -24.79 -18.75 35.96
C VAL A 63 -25.49 -17.98 34.84
N ASN A 64 -24.96 -16.80 34.47
CA ASN A 64 -25.65 -15.90 33.55
C ASN A 64 -25.39 -16.19 32.07
N GLU A 65 -24.26 -16.83 31.75
CA GLU A 65 -23.88 -17.16 30.38
C GLU A 65 -23.85 -18.68 30.17
N MET A 66 -22.90 -19.42 30.78
CA MET A 66 -22.64 -20.83 30.44
C MET A 66 -23.84 -21.76 30.66
N ALA A 67 -24.55 -21.62 31.78
CA ALA A 67 -25.74 -22.42 32.07
C ALA A 67 -26.90 -22.14 31.09
N LYS A 68 -26.92 -20.98 30.45
CA LYS A 68 -27.99 -20.56 29.52
C LYS A 68 -27.67 -20.86 28.06
N TYR A 69 -26.52 -21.44 27.75
CA TYR A 69 -26.24 -21.85 26.37
C TYR A 69 -27.26 -22.87 25.87
N GLU A 70 -27.46 -22.88 24.55
CA GLU A 70 -28.18 -23.92 23.84
C GLU A 70 -27.16 -24.71 23.02
N PHE A 71 -27.13 -26.03 23.21
CA PHE A 71 -26.21 -26.91 22.48
C PHE A 71 -26.77 -27.17 21.08
N THR A 72 -26.44 -26.26 20.15
CA THR A 72 -26.97 -26.26 18.78
C THR A 72 -26.44 -27.41 17.92
N GLU A 73 -27.16 -27.75 16.85
CA GLU A 73 -26.72 -28.75 15.87
C GLU A 73 -25.38 -28.38 15.21
N TYR A 74 -25.12 -27.09 15.03
CA TYR A 74 -23.83 -26.59 14.57
C TYR A 74 -22.70 -26.94 15.55
N MET A 75 -22.92 -26.77 16.86
CA MET A 75 -21.91 -27.12 17.88
C MET A 75 -21.65 -28.63 17.90
N ARG A 76 -22.72 -29.43 17.83
CA ARG A 76 -22.66 -30.90 17.75
C ARG A 76 -21.82 -31.36 16.56
N THR A 77 -22.07 -30.78 15.39
CA THR A 77 -21.31 -31.04 14.16
C THR A 77 -19.86 -30.56 14.30
N SER A 78 -19.65 -29.32 14.78
CA SER A 78 -18.32 -28.69 14.86
C SER A 78 -17.34 -29.44 15.77
N LEU A 79 -17.84 -30.05 16.86
CA LEU A 79 -17.02 -30.86 17.77
C LEU A 79 -16.51 -32.15 17.13
N ARG A 80 -17.22 -32.67 16.12
CA ARG A 80 -16.93 -33.93 15.40
C ARG A 80 -16.14 -33.71 14.10
N LEU A 81 -15.66 -32.50 13.86
CA LEU A 81 -14.84 -32.14 12.68
C LEU A 81 -13.32 -32.18 12.95
N GLY A 82 -12.89 -32.55 14.16
CA GLY A 82 -11.46 -32.60 14.50
C GLY A 82 -10.76 -31.23 14.44
N ILE A 83 -11.50 -30.13 14.64
CA ILE A 83 -10.95 -28.77 14.68
C ILE A 83 -10.17 -28.57 15.98
N ILE A 84 -10.77 -28.98 17.11
CA ILE A 84 -10.16 -29.00 18.44
C ILE A 84 -10.49 -30.36 19.06
N GLN A 85 -9.50 -31.02 19.65
CA GLN A 85 -9.68 -32.31 20.31
C GLN A 85 -8.73 -32.51 21.49
N VAL A 86 -9.11 -33.33 22.47
CA VAL A 86 -8.24 -33.69 23.59
C VAL A 86 -7.44 -34.93 23.22
N ILE A 87 -6.11 -34.87 23.33
CA ILE A 87 -5.22 -35.96 22.86
C ILE A 87 -4.46 -36.68 23.98
N GLY A 88 -4.49 -36.14 25.20
CA GLY A 88 -3.81 -36.72 26.36
C GLY A 88 -3.27 -35.65 27.30
N GLU A 89 -2.20 -35.98 28.00
CA GLU A 89 -1.52 -35.12 28.97
C GLU A 89 -0.07 -34.88 28.62
N ASP A 90 0.45 -33.74 29.05
CA ASP A 90 1.88 -33.48 28.98
C ASP A 90 2.62 -34.06 30.19
N LYS A 91 3.95 -33.94 30.19
CA LYS A 91 4.80 -34.42 31.29
C LYS A 91 4.55 -33.74 32.65
N CYS A 92 3.77 -32.66 32.69
CA CYS A 92 3.33 -31.98 33.91
C CYS A 92 1.88 -32.36 34.31
N GLY A 93 1.27 -33.32 33.61
CA GLY A 93 -0.10 -33.79 33.79
C GLY A 93 -1.17 -32.76 33.38
N ARG A 94 -0.83 -31.79 32.54
CA ARG A 94 -1.78 -30.79 32.00
C ARG A 94 -2.48 -31.39 30.77
N THR A 95 -3.78 -31.18 30.67
CA THR A 95 -4.58 -31.65 29.52
C THR A 95 -4.14 -30.95 28.23
N ILE A 96 -3.84 -31.71 27.18
CA ILE A 96 -3.45 -31.18 25.87
C ILE A 96 -4.64 -31.19 24.93
N PHE A 97 -4.93 -30.03 24.36
CA PHE A 97 -5.86 -29.88 23.24
C PHE A 97 -5.09 -29.67 21.94
N TYR A 98 -5.31 -30.54 20.98
CA TYR A 98 -4.80 -30.41 19.64
C TYR A 98 -5.78 -29.63 18.77
N VAL A 99 -5.29 -28.58 18.10
CA VAL A 99 -6.08 -27.66 17.29
C VAL A 99 -5.57 -27.65 15.87
N THR A 100 -6.42 -27.99 14.90
CA THR A 100 -6.05 -28.02 13.48
C THR A 100 -6.72 -26.87 12.72
N VAL A 101 -5.94 -25.83 12.41
CA VAL A 101 -6.49 -24.56 11.92
C VAL A 101 -7.03 -24.66 10.48
N ASN A 102 -6.48 -25.54 9.65
CA ASN A 102 -6.93 -25.72 8.26
C ASN A 102 -8.38 -26.21 8.14
N ARG A 103 -8.91 -26.89 9.18
CA ARG A 103 -10.29 -27.39 9.25
C ARG A 103 -11.27 -26.32 9.71
N ASP A 104 -10.79 -25.26 10.35
CA ASP A 104 -11.64 -24.16 10.78
C ASP A 104 -11.95 -23.25 9.59
N LYS A 105 -13.22 -23.18 9.17
CA LYS A 105 -13.68 -22.27 8.09
C LYS A 105 -14.22 -20.98 8.67
N LYS A 106 -13.87 -19.85 8.06
CA LYS A 106 -14.36 -18.51 8.43
C LYS A 106 -15.84 -18.37 8.08
N ALA A 107 -16.71 -18.32 9.10
CA ALA A 107 -18.14 -18.09 8.95
C ALA A 107 -18.62 -17.10 10.02
N ALA A 108 -18.90 -15.86 9.62
CA ALA A 108 -19.30 -14.78 10.53
C ALA A 108 -20.64 -15.08 11.24
N SER A 109 -21.54 -15.82 10.59
CA SER A 109 -22.85 -16.22 11.13
C SER A 109 -22.78 -17.18 12.32
N HIS A 110 -21.64 -17.84 12.55
CA HIS A 110 -21.49 -18.86 13.59
C HIS A 110 -20.49 -18.48 14.69
N ARG A 111 -20.10 -17.19 14.78
CA ARG A 111 -19.12 -16.70 15.77
C ARG A 111 -19.53 -16.98 17.21
N ASP A 112 -20.80 -16.74 17.55
CA ASP A 112 -21.30 -16.99 18.91
C ASP A 112 -21.27 -18.48 19.26
N GLY A 113 -21.65 -19.36 18.33
CA GLY A 113 -21.55 -20.81 18.51
C GLY A 113 -20.11 -21.29 18.71
N LYS A 114 -19.14 -20.73 17.97
CA LYS A 114 -17.70 -21.00 18.19
C LYS A 114 -17.22 -20.50 19.54
N LYS A 115 -17.69 -19.33 19.98
CA LYS A 115 -17.37 -18.76 21.29
C LYS A 115 -17.88 -19.62 22.44
N HIS A 116 -19.12 -20.12 22.33
CA HIS A 116 -19.71 -21.05 23.31
C HIS A 116 -18.94 -22.37 23.35
N THR A 117 -18.61 -22.94 22.18
CA THR A 117 -17.81 -24.18 22.08
C THR A 117 -16.44 -24.02 22.76
N PHE A 118 -15.78 -22.88 22.54
CA PHE A 118 -14.50 -22.58 23.17
C PHE A 118 -14.58 -22.53 24.71
N ASP A 119 -15.61 -21.87 25.27
CA ASP A 119 -15.80 -21.82 26.73
C ASP A 119 -15.98 -23.23 27.34
N LEU A 120 -16.73 -24.09 26.66
CA LEU A 120 -16.93 -25.49 27.09
C LEU A 120 -15.61 -26.26 27.07
N MET A 121 -14.81 -26.09 26.02
CA MET A 121 -13.50 -26.73 25.91
C MET A 121 -12.53 -26.27 27.00
N VAL A 122 -12.47 -24.96 27.29
CA VAL A 122 -11.60 -24.45 28.36
C VAL A 122 -12.09 -24.90 29.72
N SER A 123 -13.41 -24.93 29.96
CA SER A 123 -13.99 -25.47 31.21
C SER A 123 -13.61 -26.93 31.40
N TYR A 124 -13.84 -27.77 30.38
CA TYR A 124 -13.49 -29.18 30.41
C TYR A 124 -11.98 -29.42 30.56
N GLY A 125 -11.15 -28.63 29.87
CA GLY A 125 -9.71 -28.75 29.88
C GLY A 125 -9.05 -28.36 31.19
N THR A 126 -9.72 -27.49 31.95
CA THR A 126 -9.26 -27.00 33.27
C THR A 126 -10.02 -27.64 34.42
N ARG A 127 -10.77 -28.72 34.15
CA ARG A 127 -11.55 -29.44 35.17
C ARG A 127 -10.65 -29.97 36.29
N LEU A 128 -11.21 -30.06 37.48
CA LEU A 128 -10.57 -30.78 38.58
C LEU A 128 -10.50 -32.27 38.22
N ARG A 129 -9.36 -32.91 38.47
CA ARG A 129 -9.20 -34.35 38.23
C ARG A 129 -8.66 -35.04 39.48
N ALA A 130 -8.95 -36.33 39.64
CA ALA A 130 -8.50 -37.11 40.80
C ALA A 130 -6.96 -37.21 40.88
N ASP A 131 -6.32 -37.34 39.73
CA ASP A 131 -4.88 -37.52 39.53
C ASP A 131 -4.08 -36.20 39.42
N ASN A 132 -4.69 -35.12 38.92
CA ASN A 132 -4.03 -33.82 38.81
C ASN A 132 -4.94 -32.66 39.24
N LYS A 133 -4.44 -31.84 40.18
CA LYS A 133 -5.18 -30.71 40.77
C LYS A 133 -4.78 -29.33 40.21
N ARG A 134 -3.93 -29.27 39.17
CA ARG A 134 -3.41 -28.02 38.60
C ARG A 134 -4.45 -27.16 37.89
N CYS A 135 -5.53 -27.75 37.38
CA CYS A 135 -6.60 -27.06 36.64
C CYS A 135 -6.05 -26.20 35.47
N GLN A 136 -5.01 -26.69 34.80
CA GLN A 136 -4.34 -26.02 33.68
C GLN A 136 -4.37 -26.89 32.42
N MET A 137 -4.42 -26.25 31.26
CA MET A 137 -4.39 -26.89 29.95
C MET A 137 -3.28 -26.35 29.04
N VAL A 138 -2.95 -27.13 28.02
CA VAL A 138 -2.01 -26.79 26.95
C VAL A 138 -2.73 -26.82 25.61
N LEU A 139 -2.49 -25.82 24.77
CA LEU A 139 -2.97 -25.79 23.39
C LEU A 139 -1.83 -26.16 22.43
N LEU A 140 -2.00 -27.22 21.66
CA LEU A 140 -1.09 -27.63 20.60
C LEU A 140 -1.74 -27.30 19.25
N VAL A 141 -1.32 -26.22 18.61
CA VAL A 141 -1.98 -25.63 17.44
C VAL A 141 -1.18 -25.91 16.17
N ASN A 142 -1.76 -26.70 15.27
CA ASN A 142 -1.19 -27.01 13.96
C ASN A 142 -1.73 -26.06 12.88
N TYR A 143 -0.83 -25.30 12.24
CA TYR A 143 -1.12 -24.39 11.13
C TYR A 143 -0.76 -24.94 9.75
N GLU A 144 -0.47 -26.24 9.65
CA GLU A 144 -0.21 -26.90 8.37
C GLU A 144 -1.37 -26.66 7.39
N ASP A 145 -1.02 -26.15 6.19
CA ASP A 145 -1.94 -25.78 5.11
C ASP A 145 -3.05 -24.76 5.45
N ALA A 146 -2.91 -24.04 6.56
CA ALA A 146 -3.87 -23.00 6.94
C ALA A 146 -3.67 -21.69 6.14
N SER A 147 -4.75 -21.16 5.57
CA SER A 147 -4.75 -19.89 4.85
C SER A 147 -5.28 -18.74 5.72
N MET A 148 -4.62 -17.57 5.65
CA MET A 148 -5.02 -16.36 6.37
C MET A 148 -6.42 -15.88 5.97
N TRP A 149 -6.83 -16.12 4.72
CA TRP A 149 -8.06 -15.56 4.15
C TRP A 149 -9.30 -16.40 4.44
N SER A 150 -9.14 -17.73 4.45
CA SER A 150 -10.24 -18.69 4.60
C SER A 150 -10.38 -19.26 6.01
N ASN A 151 -9.30 -19.34 6.78
CA ASN A 151 -9.29 -20.06 8.05
C ASN A 151 -9.16 -19.15 9.28
N VAL A 152 -8.50 -17.99 9.17
CA VAL A 152 -8.22 -17.12 10.31
C VAL A 152 -9.28 -16.01 10.44
N ASP A 153 -10.11 -16.08 11.48
CA ASP A 153 -11.01 -14.97 11.87
C ASP A 153 -10.38 -14.12 12.99
N MET A 154 -9.76 -13.01 12.59
CA MET A 154 -9.05 -12.12 13.51
C MET A 154 -9.93 -11.50 14.60
N SER A 155 -11.22 -11.26 14.32
CA SER A 155 -12.13 -10.71 15.31
C SER A 155 -12.53 -11.73 16.36
N LEU A 156 -12.71 -12.99 15.96
CA LEU A 156 -12.97 -14.10 16.88
C LEU A 156 -11.76 -14.35 17.79
N GLN A 157 -10.54 -14.32 17.24
CA GLN A 157 -9.31 -14.53 18.02
C GLN A 157 -9.10 -13.44 19.09
N ALA A 158 -9.37 -12.18 18.76
CA ALA A 158 -9.31 -11.08 19.72
C ALA A 158 -10.36 -11.21 20.83
N ASP A 159 -11.60 -11.60 20.47
CA ASP A 159 -12.69 -11.80 21.43
C ASP A 159 -12.39 -12.99 22.37
N VAL A 160 -11.90 -14.11 21.83
CA VAL A 160 -11.45 -15.28 22.61
C VAL A 160 -10.33 -14.91 23.59
N ALA A 161 -9.31 -14.17 23.15
CA ALA A 161 -8.22 -13.74 24.02
C ALA A 161 -8.68 -12.79 25.14
N LEU A 162 -9.59 -11.87 24.84
CA LEU A 162 -10.22 -11.02 25.84
C LEU A 162 -11.03 -11.86 26.84
N ARG A 163 -11.75 -12.87 26.35
CA ARG A 163 -12.56 -13.77 27.16
C ARG A 163 -11.73 -14.63 28.11
N ILE A 164 -10.59 -15.18 27.64
CA ILE A 164 -9.61 -15.88 28.47
C ILE A 164 -9.10 -14.94 29.57
N SER A 165 -8.64 -13.75 29.21
CA SER A 165 -8.15 -12.76 30.17
C SER A 165 -9.21 -12.38 31.20
N LYS A 166 -10.47 -12.27 30.80
CA LYS A 166 -11.58 -11.85 31.67
C LYS A 166 -12.05 -12.96 32.61
N PHE A 167 -12.24 -14.19 32.12
CA PHE A 167 -12.94 -15.26 32.84
C PHE A 167 -12.12 -16.53 33.08
N PHE A 168 -11.01 -16.74 32.37
CA PHE A 168 -10.16 -17.94 32.51
C PHE A 168 -8.67 -17.57 32.70
N PRO A 169 -8.32 -16.63 33.60
CA PRO A 169 -6.93 -16.23 33.81
C PRO A 169 -6.10 -17.41 34.36
N GLY A 170 -4.90 -17.62 33.82
CA GLY A 170 -3.99 -18.67 34.30
C GLY A 170 -4.40 -20.11 33.94
N CYS A 171 -5.53 -20.30 33.26
CA CYS A 171 -6.04 -21.60 32.84
C CYS A 171 -5.25 -22.23 31.67
N ILE A 172 -4.77 -21.41 30.74
CA ILE A 172 -3.95 -21.85 29.61
C ILE A 172 -2.49 -21.59 29.99
N SER A 173 -1.75 -22.67 30.24
CA SER A 173 -0.37 -22.59 30.74
C SER A 173 0.63 -22.40 29.60
N LYS A 174 0.43 -23.11 28.48
CA LYS A 174 1.27 -23.02 27.27
C LYS A 174 0.44 -23.18 26.00
N VAL A 175 0.85 -22.48 24.95
CA VAL A 175 0.33 -22.60 23.59
C VAL A 175 1.49 -22.89 22.65
N TYR A 176 1.53 -24.09 22.07
CA TYR A 176 2.54 -24.53 21.13
C TYR A 176 2.03 -24.38 19.70
N ILE A 177 2.54 -23.40 18.96
CA ILE A 177 2.16 -23.14 17.57
C ILE A 177 3.13 -23.85 16.63
N CYS A 178 2.63 -24.82 15.87
CA CYS A 178 3.40 -25.72 15.00
C CYS A 178 3.05 -25.50 13.52
N ASN A 179 4.01 -25.78 12.63
CA ASN A 179 3.85 -25.80 11.16
C ASN A 179 3.32 -24.49 10.53
N MET A 180 3.44 -23.35 11.22
CA MET A 180 3.01 -22.07 10.68
C MET A 180 3.92 -21.59 9.53
N GLY A 181 3.34 -21.31 8.36
CA GLY A 181 4.08 -20.81 7.20
C GLY A 181 4.77 -19.46 7.46
N ARG A 182 5.88 -19.18 6.77
CA ARG A 182 6.72 -17.97 6.99
C ARG A 182 5.93 -16.66 6.84
N MET A 183 5.04 -16.59 5.85
CA MET A 183 4.18 -15.43 5.62
C MET A 183 3.17 -15.23 6.74
N LEU A 184 2.49 -16.30 7.17
CA LEU A 184 1.54 -16.27 8.28
C LEU A 184 2.22 -15.94 9.60
N CYS A 185 3.41 -16.49 9.83
CA CYS A 185 4.24 -16.19 11.00
C CYS A 185 4.63 -14.71 11.09
N SER A 186 4.91 -14.06 9.96
CA SER A 186 5.30 -12.65 9.90
C SER A 186 4.15 -11.70 10.25
N VAL A 187 2.91 -12.14 10.05
CA VAL A 187 1.68 -11.37 10.35
C VAL A 187 1.12 -11.72 11.73
N ALA A 188 1.12 -13.00 12.10
CA ALA A 188 0.52 -13.49 13.34
C ALA A 188 1.35 -13.14 14.58
N LYS A 189 2.69 -13.15 14.51
CA LYS A 189 3.57 -12.81 15.66
C LYS A 189 3.32 -11.38 16.19
N PRO A 190 3.29 -10.32 15.35
CA PRO A 190 2.90 -8.98 15.79
C PRO A 190 1.52 -8.92 16.42
N LEU A 191 0.58 -9.73 15.95
CA LEU A 191 -0.80 -9.75 16.44
C LEU A 191 -0.92 -10.47 17.80
N PHE A 192 -0.20 -11.59 17.99
CA PHE A 192 -0.11 -12.26 19.29
C PHE A 192 0.57 -11.39 20.35
N SER A 193 1.47 -10.49 19.94
CA SER A 193 2.10 -9.52 20.85
C SER A 193 1.15 -8.40 21.33
N GLN A 194 0.01 -8.20 20.65
CA GLN A 194 -1.05 -7.27 21.06
C GLN A 194 -2.05 -7.91 22.04
N LEU A 195 -1.99 -9.22 22.25
CA LEU A 195 -2.80 -9.90 23.25
C LEU A 195 -2.34 -9.51 24.66
N PRO A 196 -3.21 -9.63 25.68
CA PRO A 196 -2.81 -9.39 27.06
C PRO A 196 -1.54 -10.18 27.43
N SER A 197 -0.60 -9.55 28.13
CA SER A 197 0.72 -10.16 28.42
C SER A 197 0.61 -11.53 29.10
N ALA A 198 -0.39 -11.68 29.97
CA ALA A 198 -0.72 -12.94 30.65
C ALA A 198 -1.04 -14.11 29.70
N PHE A 199 -1.38 -13.84 28.43
CA PHE A 199 -1.60 -14.86 27.41
C PHE A 199 -0.47 -14.89 26.37
N SER A 200 0.08 -13.74 25.96
CA SER A 200 1.18 -13.70 24.97
C SER A 200 2.43 -14.45 25.45
N ASP A 201 2.74 -14.38 26.74
CA ASP A 201 3.93 -15.01 27.33
C ASP A 201 3.81 -16.55 27.41
N SER A 202 2.61 -17.08 27.19
CA SER A 202 2.35 -18.52 27.15
C SER A 202 2.60 -19.15 25.76
N ILE A 203 2.77 -18.33 24.72
CA ILE A 203 2.86 -18.79 23.33
C ILE A 203 4.31 -19.11 22.96
N MET A 204 4.54 -20.31 22.42
CA MET A 204 5.82 -20.76 21.88
C MET A 204 5.63 -21.23 20.44
N PHE A 205 6.57 -20.84 19.58
CA PHE A 205 6.54 -21.17 18.16
C PHE A 205 7.53 -22.29 17.84
N PHE A 206 7.04 -23.34 17.17
CA PHE A 206 7.84 -24.46 16.68
C PHE A 206 7.85 -24.44 15.16
N SER A 207 9.04 -24.31 14.59
CA SER A 207 9.27 -24.37 13.15
C SER A 207 9.30 -25.82 12.65
N LYS A 208 9.24 -26.02 11.33
CA LYS A 208 9.41 -27.34 10.71
C LYS A 208 10.75 -28.00 11.07
N SER A 209 11.79 -27.20 11.31
CA SER A 209 13.10 -27.68 11.78
C SER A 209 13.09 -28.09 13.26
N ASP A 210 12.37 -27.37 14.14
CA ASP A 210 12.23 -27.76 15.55
C ASP A 210 11.49 -29.09 15.71
N ARG A 211 10.57 -29.41 14.79
CA ARG A 211 9.91 -30.71 14.70
C ARG A 211 10.89 -31.80 14.29
N ALA A 212 11.69 -31.56 13.25
CA ALA A 212 12.69 -32.51 12.78
C ALA A 212 13.78 -32.81 13.83
N SER A 213 14.06 -31.84 14.71
CA SER A 213 14.99 -32.02 15.83
C SER A 213 14.34 -32.61 17.09
N GLY A 214 13.06 -32.99 17.06
CA GLY A 214 12.37 -33.62 18.19
C GLY A 214 12.12 -32.70 19.40
N ARG A 215 12.17 -31.37 19.23
CA ARG A 215 12.11 -30.42 20.34
C ARG A 215 10.77 -30.42 21.10
N LEU A 216 9.68 -30.82 20.45
CA LEU A 216 8.38 -31.00 21.11
C LEU A 216 8.36 -32.18 22.08
N LEU A 217 9.21 -33.20 21.86
CA LEU A 217 9.33 -34.39 22.72
C LEU A 217 9.96 -34.06 24.09
N GLU A 218 10.58 -32.89 24.24
CA GLU A 218 11.02 -32.39 25.54
C GLU A 218 9.83 -32.16 26.48
N PHE A 219 8.71 -31.67 25.93
CA PHE A 219 7.54 -31.24 26.71
C PHE A 219 6.38 -32.25 26.71
N ILE A 220 6.20 -33.01 25.62
CA ILE A 220 5.09 -33.95 25.42
C ILE A 220 5.67 -35.33 25.11
N ASP A 221 5.13 -36.37 25.71
CA ASP A 221 5.58 -37.74 25.44
C ASP A 221 5.24 -38.18 24.01
N GLU A 222 6.10 -39.02 23.45
CA GLU A 222 5.98 -39.52 22.07
C GLU A 222 4.64 -40.23 21.83
N SER A 223 4.15 -40.96 22.85
CA SER A 223 2.88 -41.68 22.81
C SER A 223 1.64 -40.78 22.80
N VAL A 224 1.77 -39.51 23.17
CA VAL A 224 0.68 -38.52 23.21
C VAL A 224 0.73 -37.60 22.01
N LEU A 225 1.92 -37.30 21.50
CA LEU A 225 2.12 -36.38 20.39
C LEU A 225 1.57 -36.96 19.06
N PRO A 226 0.79 -36.20 18.27
CA PRO A 226 0.23 -36.70 17.01
C PRO A 226 1.32 -37.09 16.00
N VAL A 227 1.04 -38.09 15.15
CA VAL A 227 1.95 -38.54 14.09
C VAL A 227 2.38 -37.39 13.18
N GLN A 228 1.46 -36.46 12.84
CA GLN A 228 1.75 -35.29 12.01
C GLN A 228 2.74 -34.32 12.65
N LEU A 229 2.92 -34.37 13.97
CA LEU A 229 3.86 -33.56 14.73
C LEU A 229 5.11 -34.33 15.19
N GLY A 230 5.28 -35.57 14.73
CA GLY A 230 6.47 -36.40 14.98
C GLY A 230 6.38 -37.31 16.20
N GLY A 231 5.18 -37.63 16.69
CA GLY A 231 4.96 -38.69 17.69
C GLY A 231 4.35 -39.96 17.11
N THR A 232 3.78 -40.80 17.98
CA THR A 232 3.17 -42.10 17.59
C THR A 232 1.65 -42.13 17.78
N ASN A 233 1.01 -41.04 18.22
CA ASN A 233 -0.42 -41.00 18.49
C ASN A 233 -1.24 -40.79 17.20
N ASP A 234 -1.93 -41.83 16.73
CA ASP A 234 -2.86 -41.74 15.58
C ASP A 234 -4.25 -41.25 16.04
N CYS A 235 -4.30 -40.02 16.54
CA CYS A 235 -5.53 -39.39 17.04
C CYS A 235 -6.30 -38.60 15.97
N ASP A 236 -5.89 -38.65 14.70
CA ASP A 236 -6.43 -37.80 13.63
C ASP A 236 -7.44 -38.54 12.73
N ASN A 237 -8.43 -39.16 13.35
CA ASN A 237 -9.46 -39.96 12.69
C ASN A 237 -10.88 -39.64 13.23
N GLN A 238 -11.89 -39.97 12.43
CA GLN A 238 -13.29 -39.65 12.74
C GLN A 238 -13.78 -40.29 14.05
N GLU A 239 -13.36 -41.52 14.35
CA GLU A 239 -13.75 -42.22 15.59
C GLU A 239 -13.32 -41.44 16.84
N HIS A 240 -12.12 -40.88 16.82
CA HIS A 240 -11.61 -40.04 17.90
C HIS A 240 -12.38 -38.73 18.02
N TRP A 241 -12.76 -38.11 16.90
CA TRP A 241 -13.52 -36.86 16.88
C TRP A 241 -14.96 -37.05 17.40
N ASP A 242 -15.59 -38.16 17.03
CA ASP A 242 -16.93 -38.50 17.50
C ASP A 242 -16.93 -38.72 19.02
N ARG A 243 -15.96 -39.50 19.51
CA ARG A 243 -15.75 -39.71 20.95
C ARG A 243 -15.47 -38.41 21.70
N HIS A 244 -14.67 -37.51 21.14
CA HIS A 244 -14.43 -36.20 21.72
C HIS A 244 -15.73 -35.38 21.83
N GLY A 245 -16.54 -35.38 20.77
CA GLY A 245 -17.83 -34.70 20.74
C GLY A 245 -18.77 -35.19 21.83
N ASP A 246 -18.90 -36.52 21.98
CA ASP A 246 -19.75 -37.13 23.01
C ASP A 246 -19.30 -36.73 24.43
N ILE A 247 -17.99 -36.76 24.70
CA ILE A 247 -17.43 -36.40 26.01
C ILE A 247 -17.72 -34.94 26.39
N ILE A 248 -17.58 -34.01 25.45
CA ILE A 248 -17.82 -32.59 25.71
C ILE A 248 -19.33 -32.31 25.86
N GLU A 249 -20.16 -32.99 25.08
CA GLU A 249 -21.63 -32.91 25.17
C GLU A 249 -22.12 -33.42 26.53
N ASP A 250 -21.64 -34.59 26.99
CA ASP A 250 -21.96 -35.16 28.30
C ASP A 250 -21.49 -34.25 29.46
N TYR A 251 -20.27 -33.72 29.38
CA TYR A 251 -19.75 -32.78 30.39
C TYR A 251 -20.61 -31.51 30.46
N TYR A 252 -21.01 -30.96 29.32
CA TYR A 252 -21.87 -29.79 29.28
C TYR A 252 -23.23 -30.03 29.94
N HIS A 253 -23.86 -31.18 29.67
CA HIS A 253 -25.14 -31.54 30.28
C HIS A 253 -25.03 -31.70 31.80
N GLY A 254 -23.99 -32.37 32.29
CA GLY A 254 -23.72 -32.51 33.72
C GLY A 254 -23.47 -31.16 34.41
N MET A 255 -22.65 -30.31 33.79
CA MET A 255 -22.33 -28.97 34.27
C MET A 255 -23.59 -28.08 34.34
N LYS A 256 -24.40 -28.08 33.27
CA LYS A 256 -25.63 -27.29 33.18
C LYS A 256 -26.62 -27.67 34.27
N ALA A 257 -26.88 -28.97 34.46
CA ALA A 257 -27.77 -29.46 35.51
C ALA A 257 -27.27 -29.03 36.91
N ALA A 258 -25.97 -29.12 37.16
CA ALA A 258 -25.39 -28.71 38.44
C ALA A 258 -25.56 -27.21 38.73
N ILE A 259 -25.35 -26.34 37.73
CA ILE A 259 -25.48 -24.90 37.91
C ILE A 259 -26.95 -24.47 38.00
N SER A 260 -27.78 -24.94 37.06
CA SER A 260 -29.19 -24.50 36.95
C SER A 260 -30.11 -25.12 37.99
N GLU A 261 -29.94 -26.39 38.32
CA GLU A 261 -30.89 -27.12 39.17
C GLU A 261 -30.41 -27.22 40.62
N ARG A 262 -29.09 -27.29 40.84
CA ARG A 262 -28.48 -27.52 42.16
C ARG A 262 -27.81 -26.27 42.74
N GLY A 263 -27.69 -25.20 41.96
CA GLY A 263 -27.09 -23.93 42.40
C GLY A 263 -25.60 -24.02 42.73
N LEU A 264 -24.89 -25.01 42.20
CA LEU A 264 -23.46 -25.21 42.42
C LEU A 264 -22.63 -24.43 41.41
N THR A 265 -21.44 -23.97 41.81
CA THR A 265 -20.42 -23.52 40.86
C THR A 265 -19.80 -24.71 40.11
N VAL A 266 -19.15 -24.46 38.97
CA VAL A 266 -18.51 -25.52 38.18
C VAL A 266 -17.51 -26.32 39.02
N LYS A 267 -16.70 -25.63 39.85
CA LYS A 267 -15.64 -26.27 40.65
C LYS A 267 -16.18 -27.06 41.83
N GLU A 268 -17.30 -26.65 42.44
CA GLU A 268 -17.96 -27.42 43.49
C GLU A 268 -18.58 -28.70 42.94
N TRP A 269 -19.17 -28.64 41.74
CA TRP A 269 -19.69 -29.81 41.05
C TRP A 269 -18.59 -30.80 40.68
N GLU A 270 -17.48 -30.32 40.10
CA GLU A 270 -16.32 -31.17 39.77
C GLU A 270 -15.72 -31.84 41.02
N LEU A 271 -15.67 -31.13 42.14
CA LEU A 271 -15.21 -31.67 43.42
C LEU A 271 -16.13 -32.80 43.93
N GLN A 272 -17.46 -32.63 43.83
CA GLN A 272 -18.41 -33.69 44.18
C GLN A 272 -18.30 -34.91 43.27
N CYS A 273 -18.06 -34.72 41.97
CA CYS A 273 -17.85 -35.82 41.03
C CYS A 273 -16.61 -36.66 41.35
N ILE A 274 -15.57 -36.06 41.94
CA ILE A 274 -14.38 -36.78 42.40
C ILE A 274 -14.63 -37.50 43.72
N GLU A 275 -15.46 -36.93 44.61
CA GLU A 275 -15.76 -37.47 45.95
C GLU A 275 -16.81 -38.59 45.95
N GLN A 276 -17.67 -38.66 44.92
CA GLN A 276 -18.68 -39.70 44.79
C GLN A 276 -18.41 -40.55 43.53
N PRO A 277 -17.75 -41.72 43.65
CA PRO A 277 -17.42 -42.55 42.48
C PRO A 277 -18.63 -43.29 41.86
N ASN A 278 -19.84 -43.11 42.38
CA ASN A 278 -21.02 -43.92 42.01
C ASN A 278 -21.94 -43.27 40.96
N VAL A 279 -21.39 -42.63 39.93
CA VAL A 279 -22.10 -42.40 38.66
C VAL A 279 -21.12 -42.69 37.52
N PRO A 280 -21.41 -43.65 36.62
CA PRO A 280 -20.42 -44.16 35.68
C PRO A 280 -20.14 -43.14 34.57
N VAL A 281 -19.05 -42.40 34.68
CA VAL A 281 -18.36 -41.86 33.51
C VAL A 281 -17.30 -42.88 33.11
N ARG A 282 -17.51 -43.49 31.96
CA ARG A 282 -16.72 -44.62 31.43
C ARG A 282 -15.32 -44.13 31.06
N HIS A 283 -14.36 -44.23 31.97
CA HIS A 283 -12.94 -44.13 31.63
C HIS A 283 -12.35 -45.53 31.43
N PRO A 284 -11.75 -45.84 30.27
CA PRO A 284 -10.84 -46.97 30.17
C PRO A 284 -9.49 -46.55 30.76
N SER A 285 -9.17 -47.08 31.93
CA SER A 285 -7.80 -47.10 32.46
C SER A 285 -6.99 -48.14 31.67
N LEU A 286 -5.89 -47.71 31.04
CA LEU A 286 -4.85 -48.66 30.65
C LEU A 286 -3.97 -48.93 31.87
N ALA A 287 -3.82 -50.20 32.18
CA ALA A 287 -3.14 -50.71 33.36
C ALA A 287 -1.61 -50.50 33.32
N SER A 288 -1.09 -50.41 34.54
CA SER A 288 0.29 -50.23 34.99
C SER A 288 1.15 -51.51 34.87
N GLU A 289 2.46 -51.29 34.89
CA GLU A 289 3.52 -52.00 35.67
C GLU A 289 4.70 -52.51 34.84
N THR A 290 5.89 -51.92 35.06
CA THR A 290 6.91 -52.55 35.92
C THR A 290 8.08 -51.60 36.20
N GLU A 291 8.47 -51.57 37.48
CA GLU A 291 9.62 -50.88 38.06
C GLU A 291 10.95 -51.39 37.51
N SER A 292 11.99 -50.54 37.52
CA SER A 292 13.29 -50.88 38.15
C SER A 292 14.30 -49.74 37.95
N MET A 293 14.97 -49.39 39.05
CA MET A 293 16.16 -48.56 39.13
C MET A 293 17.28 -49.05 38.18
N VAL A 294 18.18 -48.14 37.78
CA VAL A 294 19.66 -48.22 37.98
C VAL A 294 20.45 -47.46 36.89
N SER A 295 21.31 -46.57 37.38
CA SER A 295 22.61 -46.08 36.86
C SER A 295 22.71 -45.14 35.65
N LEU A 296 23.19 -43.93 35.97
CA LEU A 296 24.25 -43.23 35.24
C LEU A 296 25.29 -44.19 34.64
N LEU A 297 25.55 -44.11 33.34
CA LEU A 297 26.85 -44.41 32.75
C LEU A 297 27.08 -43.54 31.51
N THR A 298 28.26 -42.94 31.48
CA THR A 298 28.86 -42.16 30.39
C THR A 298 29.67 -43.07 29.46
N PHE A 299 30.10 -42.50 28.33
CA PHE A 299 31.10 -42.97 27.34
C PHE A 299 30.64 -43.85 26.16
N GLY A 300 30.67 -43.26 24.97
CA GLY A 300 31.83 -43.34 24.08
C GLY A 300 32.22 -44.71 23.50
N SER A 301 32.11 -44.81 22.18
CA SER A 301 32.75 -45.76 21.26
C SER A 301 32.33 -47.24 21.31
N SER A 302 31.73 -47.71 20.21
CA SER A 302 32.33 -48.79 19.45
C SER A 302 31.87 -48.72 17.99
N LEU A 303 32.85 -48.60 17.10
CA LEU A 303 32.71 -48.99 15.70
C LEU A 303 32.55 -50.52 15.65
N THR A 304 31.55 -51.01 14.93
CA THR A 304 31.71 -52.22 14.13
C THR A 304 31.06 -52.02 12.78
N ALA A 305 31.91 -51.97 11.77
CA ALA A 305 31.57 -51.97 10.37
C ALA A 305 31.05 -53.35 9.94
N THR A 306 30.00 -53.35 9.12
CA THR A 306 29.84 -54.31 8.04
C THR A 306 29.34 -53.57 6.79
N PRO A 307 29.96 -53.80 5.62
CA PRO A 307 29.70 -53.04 4.41
C PRO A 307 28.47 -53.58 3.68
N VAL A 308 27.58 -52.70 3.25
CA VAL A 308 26.62 -53.00 2.19
C VAL A 308 26.96 -52.09 1.02
N GLU A 309 27.63 -52.67 0.04
CA GLU A 309 27.76 -52.11 -1.31
C GLU A 309 26.35 -51.87 -1.88
N GLY A 310 26.01 -50.60 -2.09
CA GLY A 310 24.78 -50.17 -2.73
C GLY A 310 25.02 -48.87 -3.48
N ASN A 311 25.05 -48.96 -4.81
CA ASN A 311 25.36 -47.92 -5.78
C ASN A 311 24.68 -46.55 -5.53
N LEU A 312 25.49 -45.49 -5.58
CA LEU A 312 25.10 -44.08 -5.46
C LEU A 312 24.56 -43.44 -6.75
N ASN A 313 24.10 -44.26 -7.72
CA ASN A 313 23.59 -43.78 -9.02
C ASN A 313 22.05 -43.67 -9.09
N GLY A 314 21.33 -43.91 -7.98
CA GLY A 314 19.86 -43.93 -7.97
C GLY A 314 19.15 -42.64 -7.58
N MET A 315 19.84 -41.62 -7.05
CA MET A 315 19.17 -40.43 -6.47
C MET A 315 19.14 -39.20 -7.37
N TRP A 316 19.56 -39.34 -8.64
CA TRP A 316 19.59 -38.24 -9.62
C TRP A 316 19.07 -38.70 -10.99
N ARG A 317 17.78 -39.02 -11.11
CA ARG A 317 17.05 -38.98 -12.38
C ARG A 317 15.52 -39.00 -12.17
N HIS A 318 14.85 -38.18 -12.99
CA HIS A 318 13.44 -37.75 -12.98
C HIS A 318 13.17 -36.57 -12.02
N ASP A 319 12.99 -35.32 -12.47
CA ASP A 319 12.51 -34.84 -13.77
C ASP A 319 13.22 -33.54 -14.22
N ASN A 320 13.68 -33.57 -15.47
CA ASN A 320 13.96 -32.39 -16.29
C ASN A 320 13.26 -32.62 -17.63
N ASP A 321 12.47 -31.63 -18.06
CA ASP A 321 12.30 -31.14 -19.43
C ASP A 321 11.86 -29.68 -19.20
N ILE A 322 12.53 -28.60 -19.65
CA ILE A 322 13.01 -28.23 -20.99
C ILE A 322 14.17 -27.19 -20.84
N SER A 323 15.35 -27.52 -21.39
CA SER A 323 16.51 -26.75 -21.98
C SER A 323 16.60 -25.19 -22.02
N PRO A 324 17.79 -24.54 -22.23
CA PRO A 324 19.22 -24.98 -22.22
C PRO A 324 20.22 -23.94 -21.56
N PRO A 325 21.53 -23.86 -21.92
CA PRO A 325 22.65 -24.04 -20.98
C PRO A 325 23.34 -22.74 -20.57
N LEU A 326 23.66 -22.59 -19.28
CA LEU A 326 24.65 -21.61 -18.83
C LEU A 326 25.82 -22.37 -18.22
N GLU A 327 27.00 -22.05 -18.72
CA GLU A 327 28.31 -22.58 -18.33
C GLU A 327 28.40 -22.72 -16.82
N GLU A 328 28.60 -23.97 -16.36
CA GLU A 328 28.85 -24.28 -14.97
C GLU A 328 30.19 -23.67 -14.55
N GLU A 329 30.16 -22.53 -13.86
CA GLU A 329 31.20 -22.25 -12.87
C GLU A 329 31.12 -23.39 -11.83
N GLU A 330 32.00 -24.39 -11.98
CA GLU A 330 32.19 -25.46 -11.01
C GLU A 330 32.30 -24.83 -9.61
N ASN A 331 31.28 -25.05 -8.80
CA ASN A 331 31.14 -24.53 -7.44
C ASN A 331 32.47 -24.71 -6.69
N GLU A 332 33.17 -23.63 -6.34
CA GLU A 332 34.55 -23.65 -5.79
C GLU A 332 34.67 -24.59 -4.57
N TRP A 333 33.59 -24.75 -3.81
CA TRP A 333 33.50 -25.67 -2.68
C TRP A 333 33.53 -27.14 -3.12
N CYS A 334 32.92 -27.51 -4.23
CA CYS A 334 33.01 -28.87 -4.78
C CYS A 334 34.44 -29.20 -5.24
N LEU A 335 35.14 -28.21 -5.82
CA LEU A 335 36.56 -28.34 -6.19
C LEU A 335 37.47 -28.45 -4.96
N LEU A 336 37.19 -27.69 -3.90
CA LEU A 336 37.92 -27.75 -2.62
C LEU A 336 37.67 -29.05 -1.84
N MET A 337 36.50 -29.67 -2.01
CA MET A 337 36.09 -30.89 -1.31
C MET A 337 36.45 -32.17 -2.10
N LYS A 338 36.71 -32.06 -3.40
CA LYS A 338 37.15 -33.14 -4.32
C LYS A 338 38.41 -33.92 -3.86
N PRO A 339 39.42 -33.30 -3.22
CA PRO A 339 40.61 -34.02 -2.74
C PRO A 339 40.39 -34.74 -1.41
N LEU A 340 39.27 -34.49 -0.72
CA LEU A 340 39.00 -35.06 0.59
C LEU A 340 38.31 -36.43 0.44
N PRO A 341 38.57 -37.37 1.36
CA PRO A 341 37.82 -38.63 1.42
C PRO A 341 36.31 -38.35 1.55
N ASN A 342 35.46 -39.13 0.86
CA ASN A 342 34.01 -38.88 0.75
C ASN A 342 33.29 -38.67 2.08
N ASN A 343 33.73 -39.34 3.14
CA ASN A 343 33.17 -39.16 4.49
C ASN A 343 33.54 -37.80 5.10
N LEU A 344 34.75 -37.30 4.83
CA LEU A 344 35.21 -35.99 5.30
C LEU A 344 34.55 -34.85 4.52
N SER A 345 34.39 -34.99 3.20
CA SER A 345 33.71 -33.99 2.37
C SER A 345 32.22 -33.89 2.72
N LEU A 346 31.55 -35.03 2.95
CA LEU A 346 30.16 -35.06 3.44
C LEU A 346 30.04 -34.41 4.83
N PHE A 347 30.96 -34.72 5.76
CA PHE A 347 30.99 -34.10 7.08
C PHE A 347 31.18 -32.58 7.01
N PHE A 348 32.12 -32.10 6.17
CA PHE A 348 32.35 -30.67 6.00
C PHE A 348 31.16 -29.95 5.34
N LEU A 349 30.50 -30.58 4.36
CA LEU A 349 29.29 -30.03 3.73
C LEU A 349 28.10 -30.02 4.71
N GLU A 350 27.96 -31.05 5.55
CA GLU A 350 26.94 -31.11 6.59
C GLU A 350 27.19 -30.05 7.67
N GLU A 351 28.44 -29.85 8.09
CA GLU A 351 28.80 -28.79 9.04
C GLU A 351 28.68 -27.39 8.43
N LEU A 352 29.01 -27.18 7.15
CA LEU A 352 28.73 -25.93 6.43
C LEU A 352 27.22 -25.65 6.36
N TYR A 353 26.41 -26.67 6.12
CA TYR A 353 24.95 -26.56 6.11
C TYR A 353 24.42 -26.22 7.51
N ARG A 354 24.89 -26.91 8.56
CA ARG A 354 24.56 -26.61 9.96
C ARG A 354 24.95 -25.20 10.37
N TRP A 355 26.16 -24.76 10.00
CA TRP A 355 26.61 -23.38 10.21
C TRP A 355 25.71 -22.38 9.49
N ARG A 356 25.32 -22.65 8.25
CA ARG A 356 24.42 -21.77 7.50
C ARG A 356 23.02 -21.71 8.11
N VAL A 357 22.51 -22.82 8.60
CA VAL A 357 21.23 -22.90 9.31
C VAL A 357 21.31 -22.13 10.64
N ALA A 358 22.39 -22.28 11.41
CA ALA A 358 22.62 -21.56 12.66
C ALA A 358 22.73 -20.04 12.44
N VAL A 359 23.53 -19.61 11.47
CA VAL A 359 23.67 -18.20 11.08
C VAL A 359 22.31 -17.64 10.60
N SER A 360 21.54 -18.41 9.82
CA SER A 360 20.21 -17.99 9.38
C SER A 360 19.19 -17.88 10.52
N ALA A 361 19.31 -18.70 11.58
CA ALA A 361 18.46 -18.62 12.76
C ALA A 361 18.79 -17.37 13.59
N GLU A 362 20.07 -17.08 13.80
CA GLU A 362 20.56 -15.89 14.51
C GLU A 362 20.20 -14.59 13.75
N GLU A 363 20.27 -14.60 12.41
CA GLU A 363 19.77 -13.51 11.57
C GLU A 363 18.25 -13.31 11.70
N GLY A 364 17.49 -14.38 11.89
CA GLY A 364 16.04 -14.35 12.11
C GLY A 364 15.67 -13.72 13.46
N GLU A 365 16.37 -14.11 14.52
CA GLU A 365 16.17 -13.58 15.87
C GLU A 365 16.50 -12.09 15.97
N MET A 366 17.61 -11.66 15.35
CA MET A 366 17.96 -10.23 15.30
C MET A 366 17.02 -9.38 14.45
N ARG A 367 16.36 -9.96 13.44
CA ARG A 367 15.29 -9.29 12.68
C ARG A 367 14.07 -9.07 13.57
N CYS A 368 13.68 -10.05 14.38
CA CYS A 368 12.59 -9.91 15.36
C CYS A 368 12.92 -8.86 16.43
N ALA A 369 14.12 -8.88 17.02
CA ALA A 369 14.55 -7.88 17.98
C ALA A 369 14.58 -6.45 17.40
N LEU A 370 14.96 -6.29 16.12
CA LEU A 370 14.90 -5.01 15.41
C LEU A 370 13.45 -4.51 15.22
N MET A 371 12.50 -5.42 15.01
CA MET A 371 11.07 -5.09 14.91
C MET A 371 10.46 -4.73 16.27
N ASP A 372 10.88 -5.38 17.35
CA ASP A 372 10.40 -5.09 18.71
C ASP A 372 10.93 -3.74 19.22
N ASP A 373 12.21 -3.44 18.99
CA ASP A 373 12.79 -2.11 19.26
C ASP A 373 12.06 -1.01 18.47
N TYR A 374 11.65 -1.32 17.24
CA TYR A 374 10.91 -0.42 16.37
C TYR A 374 9.47 -0.18 16.84
N ALA A 375 8.76 -1.24 17.23
CA ALA A 375 7.42 -1.14 17.83
C ALA A 375 7.46 -0.36 19.14
N ALA A 376 8.49 -0.58 19.97
CA ALA A 376 8.70 0.14 21.22
C ALA A 376 9.09 1.62 21.01
N ALA A 377 9.87 1.94 19.97
CA ALA A 377 10.21 3.32 19.60
C ALA A 377 8.99 4.09 19.06
N TRP A 378 8.18 3.44 18.21
CA TRP A 378 6.94 4.00 17.69
C TRP A 378 5.90 4.22 18.80
N LYS A 379 5.80 3.28 19.75
CA LYS A 379 4.92 3.39 20.93
C LYS A 379 5.36 4.54 21.86
N ARG A 380 6.66 4.67 22.13
CA ARG A 380 7.25 5.78 22.91
C ARG A 380 6.98 7.17 22.31
N GLU A 381 7.07 7.31 20.99
CA GLU A 381 6.85 8.60 20.31
C GLU A 381 5.40 9.10 20.42
N PHE A 382 4.43 8.19 20.54
CA PHE A 382 3.02 8.53 20.73
C PHE A 382 2.60 8.59 22.20
N ASP A 383 3.17 7.78 23.10
CA ASP A 383 2.81 7.75 24.53
C ASP A 383 3.22 9.02 25.29
N GLU A 384 4.20 9.79 24.79
CA GLU A 384 4.62 11.06 25.39
C GLU A 384 3.71 12.27 25.07
N LEU A 385 2.77 12.15 24.12
CA LEU A 385 1.88 13.25 23.73
C LEU A 385 0.65 13.33 24.65
N PRO A 386 0.30 14.53 25.17
CA PRO A 386 -0.82 14.68 26.09
C PRO A 386 -2.15 14.35 25.42
N MET A 387 -2.96 13.55 26.12
CA MET A 387 -4.32 13.24 25.75
C MET A 387 -5.20 14.49 25.83
N LEU A 388 -6.15 14.62 24.90
CA LEU A 388 -7.18 15.66 24.88
C LEU A 388 -8.22 15.34 25.98
N ASP A 389 -7.81 15.40 27.24
CA ASP A 389 -8.69 15.14 28.38
C ASP A 389 -9.39 16.43 28.85
N LEU A 390 -10.71 16.46 28.68
CA LEU A 390 -11.58 17.58 29.10
C LEU A 390 -12.22 17.35 30.48
N SER A 391 -12.17 16.12 31.00
CA SER A 391 -12.81 15.72 32.27
C SER A 391 -12.21 16.41 33.49
N ASN A 392 -10.92 16.78 33.39
CA ASN A 392 -10.18 17.46 34.44
C ASN A 392 -10.35 18.99 34.46
N LYS A 393 -11.16 19.59 33.56
CA LYS A 393 -11.31 21.04 33.47
C LYS A 393 -12.40 21.57 34.41
N LYS A 394 -12.10 22.66 35.14
CA LYS A 394 -13.03 23.27 36.10
C LYS A 394 -14.39 23.64 35.50
N TRP A 395 -14.41 24.23 34.29
CA TRP A 395 -15.66 24.60 33.61
C TRP A 395 -16.53 23.41 33.21
N TYR A 396 -15.92 22.26 32.90
CA TYR A 396 -16.62 21.02 32.53
C TYR A 396 -17.36 20.39 33.73
N ARG A 397 -16.94 20.72 34.96
CA ARG A 397 -17.68 20.38 36.19
C ARG A 397 -18.94 21.23 36.40
N PHE A 398 -19.05 22.39 35.75
CA PHE A 398 -20.24 23.26 35.84
C PHE A 398 -21.32 22.94 34.80
N ILE A 399 -21.05 22.02 33.86
CA ILE A 399 -22.05 21.55 32.90
C ILE A 399 -22.89 20.44 33.55
N PRO A 400 -24.24 20.53 33.53
CA PRO A 400 -25.12 19.48 34.02
C PRO A 400 -24.83 18.10 33.38
N GLU A 401 -24.97 17.01 34.14
CA GLU A 401 -24.62 15.66 33.67
C GLU A 401 -25.36 15.25 32.38
N SER A 402 -26.63 15.63 32.23
CA SER A 402 -27.40 15.37 31.00
C SER A 402 -26.85 16.10 29.76
N LEU A 403 -26.23 17.27 29.94
CA LEU A 403 -25.59 18.04 28.86
C LEU A 403 -24.15 17.59 28.60
N ARG A 404 -23.53 16.85 29.53
CA ARG A 404 -22.17 16.35 29.42
C ARG A 404 -22.05 15.26 28.35
N GLU A 405 -23.03 14.36 28.26
CA GLU A 405 -23.12 13.34 27.20
C GLU A 405 -23.33 13.98 25.83
N LEU A 406 -24.22 14.98 25.73
CA LEU A 406 -24.43 15.74 24.50
C LEU A 406 -23.15 16.46 24.06
N TYR A 407 -22.42 17.06 25.01
CA TYR A 407 -21.14 17.73 24.75
C TYR A 407 -20.07 16.75 24.24
N HIS A 408 -20.01 15.54 24.80
CA HIS A 408 -19.13 14.48 24.29
C HIS A 408 -19.50 14.06 22.86
N GLY A 409 -20.78 13.87 22.58
CA GLY A 409 -21.27 13.59 21.23
C GLY A 409 -20.86 14.66 20.23
N VAL A 410 -21.06 15.94 20.57
CA VAL A 410 -20.66 17.08 19.72
C VAL A 410 -19.15 17.09 19.46
N LEU A 411 -18.31 16.84 20.47
CA LEU A 411 -16.86 16.79 20.29
C LEU A 411 -16.40 15.65 19.40
N ILE A 412 -17.04 14.48 19.48
CA ILE A 412 -16.75 13.35 18.59
C ILE A 412 -17.09 13.76 17.15
N VAL A 413 -18.25 14.38 16.92
CA VAL A 413 -18.67 14.87 15.59
C VAL A 413 -17.69 15.92 15.06
N VAL A 414 -17.29 16.90 15.87
CA VAL A 414 -16.30 17.93 15.50
C VAL A 414 -14.96 17.29 15.14
N ASN A 415 -14.50 16.29 15.90
CA ASN A 415 -13.24 15.58 15.62
C ASN A 415 -13.32 14.76 14.32
N VAL A 416 -14.43 14.07 14.05
CA VAL A 416 -14.62 13.30 12.82
C VAL A 416 -14.68 14.24 11.60
N ALA A 417 -15.48 15.30 11.68
CA ALA A 417 -15.57 16.31 10.62
C ALA A 417 -14.21 16.97 10.35
N SER A 418 -13.47 17.32 11.42
CA SER A 418 -12.11 17.88 11.29
C SER A 418 -11.14 16.88 10.67
N SER A 419 -11.18 15.62 11.08
CA SER A 419 -10.31 14.56 10.55
C SER A 419 -10.52 14.35 9.05
N LEU A 420 -11.77 14.43 8.59
CA LEU A 420 -12.10 14.34 7.17
C LEU A 420 -11.53 15.53 6.38
N SER A 421 -11.61 16.76 6.91
CA SER A 421 -10.95 17.92 6.31
C SER A 421 -9.42 17.78 6.26
N PHE A 422 -8.78 17.23 7.30
CA PHE A 422 -7.34 16.96 7.31
C PHE A 422 -6.92 15.83 6.35
N LEU A 423 -7.77 14.82 6.15
CA LEU A 423 -7.54 13.77 5.17
C LEU A 423 -7.53 14.34 3.75
N VAL A 424 -8.48 15.23 3.43
CA VAL A 424 -8.54 15.89 2.13
C VAL A 424 -7.38 16.86 1.93
N ALA A 425 -6.95 17.55 2.97
CA ALA A 425 -5.73 18.36 2.94
C ALA A 425 -4.48 17.51 2.63
N LEU A 426 -4.39 16.28 3.16
CA LEU A 426 -3.35 15.32 2.80
C LEU A 426 -3.43 14.94 1.31
N LEU A 427 -4.63 14.65 0.79
CA LEU A 427 -4.85 14.39 -0.64
C LEU A 427 -4.39 15.57 -1.52
N PHE A 428 -4.69 16.79 -1.10
CA PHE A 428 -4.25 18.00 -1.80
C PHE A 428 -2.72 18.15 -1.82
N PHE A 429 -2.03 17.98 -0.69
CA PHE A 429 -0.57 18.03 -0.65
C PHE A 429 0.07 16.94 -1.50
N MET A 430 -0.51 15.73 -1.50
CA MET A 430 -0.08 14.68 -2.42
C MET A 430 -0.22 15.11 -3.87
N ALA A 431 -1.39 15.59 -4.28
CA ALA A 431 -1.65 16.02 -5.65
C ALA A 431 -0.68 17.14 -6.07
N LEU A 432 -0.49 18.17 -5.23
CA LEU A 432 0.40 19.30 -5.51
C LEU A 432 1.87 18.89 -5.64
N THR A 433 2.36 18.04 -4.75
CA THR A 433 3.79 17.70 -4.72
C THR A 433 4.15 16.59 -5.71
N SER A 434 3.21 15.67 -5.97
CA SER A 434 3.36 14.68 -7.04
C SER A 434 3.25 15.32 -8.43
N SER A 435 2.31 16.26 -8.65
CA SER A 435 2.21 16.99 -9.93
C SER A 435 3.51 17.73 -10.23
N ALA A 436 4.03 18.47 -9.25
CA ALA A 436 5.30 19.17 -9.39
C ALA A 436 6.47 18.22 -9.71
N ALA A 437 6.58 17.08 -9.02
CA ALA A 437 7.66 16.13 -9.24
C ALA A 437 7.55 15.44 -10.62
N VAL A 438 6.35 15.04 -11.05
CA VAL A 438 6.13 14.43 -12.36
C VAL A 438 6.37 15.45 -13.49
N THR A 439 5.92 16.70 -13.35
CA THR A 439 6.22 17.75 -14.34
C THR A 439 7.72 17.96 -14.50
N VAL A 440 8.47 18.04 -13.40
CA VAL A 440 9.94 18.18 -13.45
C VAL A 440 10.61 16.95 -14.07
N PHE A 441 10.13 15.75 -13.77
CA PHE A 441 10.63 14.51 -14.37
C PHE A 441 10.37 14.45 -15.88
N LEU A 442 9.17 14.79 -16.33
CA LEU A 442 8.82 14.87 -17.75
C LEU A 442 9.62 15.96 -18.48
N ALA A 443 10.01 17.03 -17.78
CA ALA A 443 10.86 18.07 -18.34
C ALA A 443 12.30 17.61 -18.65
N PHE A 444 12.80 16.51 -18.07
CA PHE A 444 14.12 15.96 -18.43
C PHE A 444 14.23 15.53 -19.90
N PHE A 445 13.09 15.37 -20.55
CA PHE A 445 12.94 14.83 -21.89
C PHE A 445 12.77 15.95 -22.95
N ILE A 446 12.73 17.22 -22.55
CA ILE A 446 12.63 18.34 -23.49
C ILE A 446 13.99 18.56 -24.17
N GLU A 447 15.03 18.84 -23.39
CA GLU A 447 16.40 19.02 -23.88
C GLU A 447 17.39 18.11 -23.15
N TRP A 448 18.48 17.73 -23.84
CA TRP A 448 19.50 16.80 -23.32
C TRP A 448 20.22 17.29 -22.06
N ASN A 449 20.28 18.61 -21.84
CA ASN A 449 20.94 19.29 -20.74
C ASN A 449 20.01 19.56 -19.53
N TYR A 450 18.68 19.45 -19.70
CA TYR A 450 17.70 19.77 -18.64
C TYR A 450 17.82 18.83 -17.45
N VAL A 451 18.22 17.57 -17.67
CA VAL A 451 18.47 16.62 -16.59
C VAL A 451 19.48 17.15 -15.58
N TYR A 452 20.53 17.88 -16.01
CA TYR A 452 21.56 18.39 -15.10
C TYR A 452 21.08 19.57 -14.26
N ALA A 453 20.21 20.42 -14.79
CA ALA A 453 19.63 21.55 -14.07
C ALA A 453 18.49 21.11 -13.15
N LEU A 454 17.57 20.31 -13.66
CA LEU A 454 16.32 19.99 -12.97
C LEU A 454 16.44 18.84 -11.98
N PHE A 455 17.54 18.07 -12.02
CA PHE A 455 17.74 16.96 -11.08
C PHE A 455 17.71 17.42 -9.60
N ALA A 456 18.40 18.52 -9.25
CA ALA A 456 18.32 19.04 -7.89
C ALA A 456 16.91 19.52 -7.54
N THR A 457 16.20 20.14 -8.48
CA THR A 457 14.82 20.57 -8.29
C THR A 457 13.90 19.38 -7.99
N LEU A 458 14.02 18.27 -8.74
CA LEU A 458 13.27 17.04 -8.49
C LEU A 458 13.55 16.48 -7.08
N ILE A 459 14.82 16.48 -6.67
CA ILE A 459 15.23 16.05 -5.33
C ILE A 459 14.58 16.92 -4.25
N LEU A 460 14.62 18.23 -4.42
CA LEU A 460 14.08 19.17 -3.44
C LEU A 460 12.55 19.06 -3.37
N VAL A 461 11.86 18.93 -4.49
CA VAL A 461 10.39 18.74 -4.54
C VAL A 461 10.00 17.43 -3.85
N THR A 462 10.67 16.31 -4.16
CA THR A 462 10.39 15.01 -3.53
C THR A 462 10.69 15.03 -2.03
N PHE A 463 11.76 15.70 -1.60
CA PHE A 463 12.06 15.91 -0.18
C PHE A 463 10.95 16.71 0.53
N GLN A 464 10.48 17.81 -0.07
CA GLN A 464 9.41 18.61 0.51
C GLN A 464 8.06 17.90 0.50
N GLY A 465 7.74 17.15 -0.56
CA GLY A 465 6.55 16.30 -0.64
C GLY A 465 6.49 15.27 0.47
N THR A 466 7.57 14.49 0.64
CA THR A 466 7.65 13.52 1.75
C THR A 466 7.52 14.17 3.13
N ALA A 467 8.07 15.38 3.33
CA ALA A 467 7.97 16.12 4.58
C ALA A 467 6.55 16.63 4.86
N LEU A 468 5.87 17.21 3.86
CA LEU A 468 4.50 17.70 3.96
C LEU A 468 3.52 16.55 4.24
N CYS A 469 3.57 15.47 3.45
CA CYS A 469 2.72 14.30 3.64
C CYS A 469 2.98 13.62 5.00
N SER A 470 4.25 13.52 5.44
CA SER A 470 4.60 13.01 6.77
C SER A 470 3.97 13.82 7.90
N ARG A 471 3.98 15.15 7.79
CA ARG A 471 3.38 16.06 8.78
C ARG A 471 1.87 15.93 8.80
N ALA A 472 1.22 15.93 7.63
CA ALA A 472 -0.22 15.76 7.50
C ALA A 472 -0.70 14.43 8.12
N VAL A 473 -0.03 13.31 7.82
CA VAL A 473 -0.34 12.01 8.44
C VAL A 473 -0.12 12.03 9.95
N THR A 474 0.94 12.69 10.43
CA THR A 474 1.19 12.80 11.87
C THR A 474 0.08 13.57 12.58
N VAL A 475 -0.39 14.68 12.02
CA VAL A 475 -1.53 15.44 12.55
C VAL A 475 -2.79 14.59 12.54
N LEU A 476 -3.08 13.88 11.44
CA LEU A 476 -4.25 13.01 11.32
C LEU A 476 -4.25 11.90 12.38
N VAL A 477 -3.13 11.18 12.54
CA VAL A 477 -3.00 10.11 13.54
C VAL A 477 -3.13 10.66 14.96
N VAL A 478 -2.61 11.86 15.23
CA VAL A 478 -2.74 12.52 16.53
C VAL A 478 -4.19 12.90 16.83
N ILE A 479 -4.93 13.43 15.85
CA ILE A 479 -6.36 13.74 15.99
C ILE A 479 -7.17 12.45 16.23
N MET A 480 -6.93 11.40 15.44
CA MET A 480 -7.61 10.10 15.59
C MET A 480 -7.35 9.42 16.92
N LYS A 481 -6.17 9.65 17.53
CA LYS A 481 -5.83 9.16 18.87
C LYS A 481 -6.28 10.10 20.00
N HIS A 482 -7.07 11.14 19.69
CA HIS A 482 -7.52 12.17 20.64
C HIS A 482 -6.37 12.83 21.42
N LYS A 483 -5.28 13.19 20.74
CA LYS A 483 -4.11 13.85 21.34
C LYS A 483 -3.93 15.28 20.80
N VAL A 484 -3.16 16.09 21.52
CA VAL A 484 -2.89 17.48 21.11
C VAL A 484 -1.89 17.52 19.95
N VAL A 485 -2.20 18.30 18.90
CA VAL A 485 -1.33 18.44 17.71
C VAL A 485 0.04 19.01 18.12
N PRO A 486 1.18 18.44 17.68
CA PRO A 486 2.52 18.77 18.23
C PRO A 486 2.93 20.25 18.29
N PRO A 487 2.58 21.14 17.33
CA PRO A 487 2.86 22.57 17.43
C PRO A 487 2.04 23.26 18.53
N LEU A 488 0.84 22.76 18.81
CA LEU A 488 -0.04 23.29 19.85
C LEU A 488 0.34 22.76 21.24
N ASP A 489 0.96 21.57 21.33
CA ASP A 489 1.57 21.07 22.57
C ASP A 489 2.66 22.02 23.11
N MET A 490 3.31 22.80 22.22
CA MET A 490 4.33 23.78 22.62
C MET A 490 3.78 24.95 23.46
N LEU A 491 2.47 25.21 23.41
CA LEU A 491 1.80 26.19 24.26
C LEU A 491 1.57 25.69 25.70
N GLY A 492 1.91 24.43 25.99
CA GLY A 492 1.71 23.74 27.26
C GLY A 492 0.42 22.90 27.28
N LYS A 493 0.41 21.83 28.11
CA LYS A 493 -0.67 20.82 28.14
C LYS A 493 -2.09 21.40 28.20
N THR A 494 -2.30 22.45 28.99
CA THR A 494 -3.61 23.07 29.22
C THR A 494 -3.99 24.08 28.14
N ARG A 495 -3.06 24.92 27.67
CA ARG A 495 -3.32 25.95 26.65
C ARG A 495 -3.38 25.36 25.25
N GLY A 496 -2.57 24.34 24.94
CA GLY A 496 -2.56 23.64 23.66
C GLY A 496 -3.88 22.93 23.35
N SER A 497 -4.47 22.25 24.34
CA SER A 497 -5.79 21.60 24.19
C SER A 497 -6.93 22.61 23.98
N VAL A 498 -6.87 23.78 24.63
CA VAL A 498 -7.86 24.86 24.43
C VAL A 498 -7.69 25.49 23.04
N ALA A 499 -6.46 25.79 22.63
CA ALA A 499 -6.17 26.35 21.32
C ALA A 499 -6.63 25.43 20.18
N GLN A 500 -6.38 24.12 20.30
CA GLN A 500 -6.86 23.13 19.32
C GLN A 500 -8.38 23.08 19.24
N LEU A 501 -9.07 23.11 20.38
CA LEU A 501 -10.53 23.11 20.43
C LEU A 501 -11.10 24.39 19.79
N ILE A 502 -10.54 25.56 20.11
CA ILE A 502 -10.96 26.83 19.50
C ILE A 502 -10.78 26.77 17.99
N LEU A 503 -9.62 26.30 17.51
CA LEU A 503 -9.36 26.18 16.06
C LEU A 503 -10.35 25.26 15.36
N PHE A 504 -10.66 24.09 15.93
CA PHE A 504 -11.62 23.16 15.33
C PHE A 504 -13.04 23.72 15.37
N CYS A 505 -13.46 24.36 16.47
CA CYS A 505 -14.75 25.04 16.54
C CYS A 505 -14.84 26.20 15.54
N SER A 506 -13.78 26.99 15.36
CA SER A 506 -13.72 28.06 14.36
C SER A 506 -13.83 27.51 12.94
N MET A 507 -13.19 26.39 12.65
CA MET A 507 -13.31 25.72 11.35
C MET A 507 -14.75 25.26 11.09
N ILE A 508 -15.38 24.55 12.05
CA ILE A 508 -16.78 24.12 11.91
C ILE A 508 -17.72 25.33 11.78
N PHE A 509 -17.49 26.40 12.54
CA PHE A 509 -18.28 27.63 12.43
C PHE A 509 -18.19 28.24 11.02
N LEU A 510 -16.97 28.31 10.46
CA LEU A 510 -16.76 28.79 9.09
C LEU A 510 -17.47 27.90 8.06
N GLN A 511 -17.45 26.58 8.26
CA GLN A 511 -18.19 25.62 7.43
C GLN A 511 -19.71 25.85 7.50
N MET A 512 -20.27 26.00 8.70
CA MET A 512 -21.70 26.27 8.88
C MET A 512 -22.13 27.61 8.27
N PHE A 513 -21.32 28.65 8.43
CA PHE A 513 -21.56 29.95 7.81
C PHE A 513 -21.54 29.86 6.27
N SER A 514 -20.55 29.15 5.71
CA SER A 514 -20.43 28.92 4.27
C SER A 514 -21.62 28.13 3.71
N PHE A 515 -22.10 27.14 4.45
CA PHE A 515 -23.30 26.38 4.10
C PHE A 515 -24.53 27.28 4.01
N GLY A 516 -24.79 28.08 5.07
CA GLY A 516 -25.92 28.98 5.12
C GLY A 516 -25.90 30.03 4.00
N TYR A 517 -24.72 30.61 3.73
CA TYR A 517 -24.55 31.56 2.63
C TYR A 517 -24.77 30.91 1.26
N SER A 518 -24.16 29.75 0.99
CA SER A 518 -24.33 29.08 -0.31
C SER A 518 -25.76 28.58 -0.52
N MET A 519 -26.43 28.08 0.52
CA MET A 519 -27.80 27.57 0.43
C MET A 519 -28.81 28.66 0.03
N THR A 520 -28.54 29.93 0.36
CA THR A 520 -29.41 31.05 -0.05
C THR A 520 -29.26 31.44 -1.52
N HIS A 521 -28.16 31.05 -2.19
CA HIS A 521 -27.83 31.49 -3.56
C HIS A 521 -27.62 30.34 -4.56
N SER A 522 -27.70 29.08 -4.14
CA SER A 522 -27.31 27.92 -4.95
C SER A 522 -28.00 26.62 -4.54
N SER A 523 -27.82 25.56 -5.35
CA SER A 523 -28.37 24.22 -5.08
C SER A 523 -27.74 23.55 -3.86
N LEU A 524 -28.47 22.60 -3.25
CA LEU A 524 -28.01 21.85 -2.07
C LEU A 524 -26.66 21.17 -2.28
N LEU A 525 -26.46 20.53 -3.43
CA LEU A 525 -25.21 19.84 -3.77
C LEU A 525 -24.02 20.82 -3.77
N ARG A 526 -24.18 21.98 -4.39
CA ARG A 526 -23.14 23.01 -4.43
C ARG A 526 -22.82 23.53 -3.03
N SER A 527 -23.83 23.71 -2.20
CA SER A 527 -23.67 24.15 -0.82
C SER A 527 -22.91 23.15 0.05
N ILE A 528 -23.16 21.84 -0.12
CA ILE A 528 -22.37 20.78 0.55
C ILE A 528 -20.91 20.83 0.08
N GLN A 529 -20.68 20.95 -1.23
CA GLN A 529 -19.32 21.03 -1.79
C GLN A 529 -18.56 22.24 -1.28
N VAL A 530 -19.19 23.43 -1.21
CA VAL A 530 -18.57 24.65 -0.69
C VAL A 530 -18.21 24.51 0.78
N THR A 531 -19.12 23.98 1.61
CA THR A 531 -18.89 23.73 3.04
C THR A 531 -17.74 22.75 3.29
N PHE A 532 -17.68 21.70 2.48
CA PHE A 532 -16.57 20.76 2.56
C PHE A 532 -15.26 21.42 2.15
N ALA A 533 -15.30 22.24 1.10
CA ALA A 533 -14.15 22.90 0.55
C ALA A 533 -13.52 23.93 1.48
N THR A 534 -14.34 24.72 2.18
CA THR A 534 -13.83 25.68 3.17
C THR A 534 -13.14 25.00 4.35
N GLY A 535 -13.62 23.83 4.78
CA GLY A 535 -13.00 23.05 5.85
C GLY A 535 -11.61 22.52 5.51
N TRP A 536 -11.44 21.88 4.34
CA TRP A 536 -10.12 21.35 3.98
C TRP A 536 -9.14 22.44 3.55
N LEU A 537 -9.59 23.56 2.96
CA LEU A 537 -8.73 24.72 2.70
C LEU A 537 -8.17 25.32 3.99
N PHE A 538 -9.01 25.42 5.04
CA PHE A 538 -8.55 25.79 6.38
C PHE A 538 -7.50 24.80 6.90
N ALA A 539 -7.74 23.49 6.74
CA ALA A 539 -6.79 22.46 7.15
C ALA A 539 -5.45 22.53 6.38
N VAL A 540 -5.47 22.84 5.07
CA VAL A 540 -4.26 23.08 4.26
C VAL A 540 -3.49 24.29 4.79
N ALA A 541 -4.16 25.41 5.02
CA ALA A 541 -3.53 26.61 5.58
C ALA A 541 -2.92 26.34 6.96
N PHE A 542 -3.63 25.61 7.82
CA PHE A 542 -3.13 25.21 9.13
C PHE A 542 -1.91 24.28 9.02
N LEU A 543 -1.94 23.26 8.15
CA LEU A 543 -0.81 22.36 7.94
C LEU A 543 0.40 23.06 7.33
N ALA A 544 0.20 24.03 6.42
CA ALA A 544 1.26 24.86 5.87
C ALA A 544 1.88 25.76 6.96
N LEU A 545 1.06 26.39 7.79
CA LEU A 545 1.52 27.14 8.96
C LEU A 545 2.28 26.24 9.95
N CYS A 546 1.76 25.06 10.24
CA CYS A 546 2.47 24.07 11.06
C CYS A 546 3.79 23.68 10.42
N HIS A 547 3.82 23.55 9.09
CA HIS A 547 5.03 23.23 8.36
C HIS A 547 6.08 24.35 8.50
N ILE A 548 5.68 25.62 8.45
CA ILE A 548 6.57 26.78 8.62
C ILE A 548 6.99 26.94 10.09
N VAL A 549 6.05 26.93 11.04
CA VAL A 549 6.31 27.16 12.48
C VAL A 549 7.24 26.09 13.07
N LEU A 550 7.04 24.81 12.73
CA LEU A 550 7.94 23.73 13.15
C LEU A 550 9.32 23.82 12.48
N PHE A 551 9.44 24.57 11.40
CA PHE A 551 10.69 24.78 10.68
C PHE A 551 11.60 25.80 11.36
N PHE A 552 11.00 26.88 11.85
CA PHE A 552 11.72 28.02 12.41
C PHE A 552 11.94 27.94 13.93
N ASP A 553 11.34 26.96 14.62
CA ASP A 553 11.44 26.77 16.08
C ASP A 553 11.21 28.10 16.85
N TRP A 554 10.31 28.95 16.33
CA TRP A 554 10.10 30.35 16.74
C TRP A 554 9.69 30.56 18.21
N ILE A 555 9.42 29.50 18.97
CA ILE A 555 8.97 29.57 20.36
C ILE A 555 9.96 28.84 21.28
N PRO A 556 10.69 29.57 22.16
CA PRO A 556 11.68 28.96 23.05
C PRO A 556 11.03 28.05 24.11
N MET A 557 11.52 26.81 24.21
CA MET A 557 11.06 25.80 25.18
C MET A 557 11.81 25.89 26.52
N GLY A 558 11.11 25.55 27.61
CA GLY A 558 11.64 25.50 28.98
C GLY A 558 12.81 24.52 29.20
N GLU A 559 13.69 24.88 30.14
CA GLU A 559 15.05 24.32 30.34
C GLU A 559 15.13 22.79 30.51
N GLN A 560 14.06 22.13 30.93
CA GLN A 560 14.08 20.71 31.29
C GLN A 560 14.04 19.76 30.07
N ARG A 561 13.46 20.19 28.93
CA ARG A 561 13.56 19.47 27.64
C ARG A 561 14.81 19.85 26.85
N ARG A 562 15.49 20.94 27.24
CA ARG A 562 16.72 21.48 26.64
C ARG A 562 17.92 20.54 26.86
N LYS A 563 18.02 19.89 28.03
CA LYS A 563 19.12 18.95 28.36
C LYS A 563 19.06 17.60 27.65
N LYS A 564 17.88 17.11 27.23
CA LYS A 564 17.74 15.79 26.57
C LYS A 564 17.89 15.85 25.04
N ASN A 565 17.66 17.02 24.43
CA ASN A 565 17.73 17.24 22.97
C ASN A 565 18.87 18.20 22.54
N GLN A 566 19.78 18.56 23.47
CA GLN A 566 20.89 19.48 23.23
C GLN A 566 21.93 19.00 22.19
N GLY A 567 21.78 17.78 21.64
CA GLY A 567 22.68 17.22 20.63
C GLY A 567 22.35 17.56 19.17
N SER A 568 21.24 18.25 18.89
CA SER A 568 20.76 18.37 17.50
C SER A 568 21.34 19.55 16.70
N MET A 569 21.99 20.54 17.34
CA MET A 569 22.60 21.70 16.65
C MET A 569 23.90 22.16 17.27
N LEU A 570 24.78 21.20 17.48
CA LEU A 570 26.20 21.39 17.30
C LEU A 570 26.42 21.42 15.75
N ALA A 571 25.90 22.46 15.08
CA ALA A 571 25.86 22.61 13.61
C ALA A 571 27.22 22.32 13.00
N LEU A 572 27.39 21.25 12.21
CA LEU A 572 28.71 20.97 11.64
C LEU A 572 29.85 20.85 12.69
N TYR A 573 29.56 20.76 14.00
CA TYR A 573 30.51 21.24 15.04
C TYR A 573 31.77 20.41 15.18
N LEU A 574 31.77 19.25 14.55
CA LEU A 574 32.96 18.58 14.12
C LEU A 574 32.76 18.31 12.64
N LEU A 575 33.18 19.22 11.76
CA LEU A 575 33.10 19.10 10.31
C LEU A 575 33.70 17.75 9.82
N LEU A 576 34.55 17.11 10.63
CA LEU A 576 35.29 15.90 10.33
C LEU A 576 35.69 15.03 11.55
N ASP A 577 35.06 15.08 12.72
CA ASP A 577 35.54 14.21 13.81
C ASP A 577 34.44 13.76 14.77
N VAL A 578 33.96 12.53 14.62
CA VAL A 578 33.08 11.91 15.62
C VAL A 578 33.56 10.48 15.85
N GLN A 579 34.14 10.32 17.04
CA GLN A 579 34.45 9.07 17.69
C GLN A 579 33.14 8.58 18.32
N GLU A 580 32.42 7.72 17.60
CA GLU A 580 31.30 6.96 18.16
C GLU A 580 31.85 5.62 18.67
N SER A 581 31.55 5.38 19.95
CA SER A 581 31.87 4.22 20.79
C SER A 581 32.05 2.90 20.02
N GLU A 582 33.10 2.16 20.37
CA GLU A 582 33.29 0.77 19.98
C GLU A 582 32.09 -0.06 20.45
N GLU A 583 31.28 -0.52 19.51
CA GLU A 583 30.21 -1.49 19.75
C GLU A 583 30.69 -2.88 19.30
N LYS A 584 30.43 -3.87 20.16
CA LYS A 584 30.90 -5.26 20.08
C LYS A 584 30.67 -5.90 18.69
N THR A 585 31.71 -6.56 18.20
CA THR A 585 31.95 -6.87 16.79
C THR A 585 31.10 -8.01 16.22
N GLU A 586 30.61 -8.95 17.04
CA GLU A 586 30.00 -10.21 16.58
C GLU A 586 28.51 -10.09 16.24
N ALA A 587 27.68 -9.51 17.12
CA ALA A 587 26.23 -9.35 16.88
C ALA A 587 25.89 -8.38 15.73
N VAL A 588 26.88 -7.70 15.17
CA VAL A 588 26.69 -6.67 14.15
C VAL A 588 26.94 -7.24 12.74
N LEU A 589 27.60 -8.39 12.61
CA LEU A 589 27.94 -8.98 11.30
C LEU A 589 26.72 -9.68 10.65
N THR A 590 25.97 -10.46 11.43
CA THR A 590 24.75 -11.19 11.01
C THR A 590 23.58 -10.25 10.70
N ARG A 591 23.32 -9.23 11.54
CA ARG A 591 22.28 -8.19 11.28
C ARG A 591 22.52 -7.40 9.98
N ARG A 592 23.77 -7.32 9.52
CA ARG A 592 24.18 -6.58 8.30
C ARG A 592 23.97 -7.38 7.02
N LEU A 593 24.19 -8.70 7.02
CA LEU A 593 24.00 -9.54 5.83
C LEU A 593 22.50 -9.62 5.49
N SER A 594 21.68 -9.83 6.52
CA SER A 594 20.23 -9.97 6.40
C SER A 594 19.51 -8.70 5.91
N THR A 595 20.00 -7.52 6.27
CA THR A 595 19.49 -6.21 5.81
C THR A 595 20.01 -5.83 4.43
N THR A 596 21.22 -6.24 4.08
CA THR A 596 21.79 -6.03 2.74
C THR A 596 21.05 -6.85 1.70
N ILE A 597 20.76 -8.12 1.99
CA ILE A 597 19.99 -9.00 1.11
C ILE A 597 18.56 -8.47 0.91
N ALA A 598 17.90 -8.05 2.00
CA ALA A 598 16.53 -7.50 1.92
C ALA A 598 16.43 -6.23 1.06
N CYS A 599 17.44 -5.36 1.10
CA CYS A 599 17.49 -4.16 0.25
C CYS A 599 17.89 -4.46 -1.20
N ALA A 600 18.74 -5.48 -1.44
CA ALA A 600 19.25 -5.80 -2.77
C ALA A 600 18.20 -6.45 -3.68
N VAL A 601 17.29 -7.26 -3.14
CA VAL A 601 16.24 -7.95 -3.91
C VAL A 601 15.35 -6.99 -4.72
N PRO A 602 14.70 -5.96 -4.13
CA PRO A 602 13.83 -5.07 -4.89
C PRO A 602 14.60 -4.17 -5.87
N ILE A 603 15.84 -3.77 -5.55
CA ILE A 603 16.70 -3.03 -6.50
C ILE A 603 17.04 -3.92 -7.71
N THR A 604 17.37 -5.19 -7.49
CA THR A 604 17.71 -6.12 -8.58
C THR A 604 16.49 -6.40 -9.45
N LEU A 605 15.31 -6.58 -8.83
CA LEU A 605 14.06 -6.74 -9.57
C LEU A 605 13.73 -5.52 -10.43
N ASP A 606 13.87 -4.31 -9.88
CA ASP A 606 13.70 -3.04 -10.59
C ASP A 606 14.65 -2.91 -11.80
N PHE A 607 15.90 -3.34 -11.63
CA PHE A 607 16.89 -3.36 -12.71
C PHE A 607 16.52 -4.37 -13.82
N LEU A 608 16.12 -5.59 -13.46
CA LEU A 608 15.71 -6.63 -14.41
C LEU A 608 14.46 -6.23 -15.20
N LEU A 609 13.46 -5.66 -14.53
CA LEU A 609 12.24 -5.17 -15.17
C LEU A 609 12.52 -3.99 -16.10
N GLY A 610 13.41 -3.08 -15.70
CA GLY A 610 13.87 -1.97 -16.54
C GLY A 610 14.57 -2.45 -17.81
N ILE A 611 15.45 -3.45 -17.70
CA ILE A 611 16.10 -4.07 -18.87
C ILE A 611 15.05 -4.74 -19.77
N ALA A 612 14.11 -5.48 -19.20
CA ALA A 612 13.03 -6.10 -19.96
C ALA A 612 12.19 -5.06 -20.71
N PHE A 613 11.93 -3.90 -20.10
CA PHE A 613 11.26 -2.77 -20.76
C PHE A 613 12.08 -2.21 -21.93
N ILE A 614 13.39 -2.00 -21.73
CA ILE A 614 14.29 -1.49 -22.78
C ILE A 614 14.28 -2.43 -24.00
N ILE A 615 14.36 -3.75 -23.77
CA ILE A 615 14.40 -4.75 -24.85
C ILE A 615 13.04 -4.91 -25.54
N SER A 616 11.97 -5.16 -24.77
CA SER A 616 10.66 -5.50 -25.32
C SER A 616 9.88 -4.29 -25.83
N GLY A 617 10.06 -3.13 -25.20
CA GLY A 617 9.24 -1.95 -25.45
C GLY A 617 7.77 -2.07 -25.04
N MET A 618 7.38 -3.10 -24.30
CA MET A 618 5.99 -3.30 -23.90
C MET A 618 5.64 -2.49 -22.65
N ILE A 619 4.45 -1.88 -22.65
CA ILE A 619 3.92 -1.04 -21.56
C ILE A 619 3.90 -1.76 -20.20
N PRO A 620 3.50 -3.06 -20.09
CA PRO A 620 3.46 -3.72 -18.80
C PRO A 620 4.81 -3.73 -18.08
N PHE A 621 5.92 -3.81 -18.81
CA PHE A 621 7.26 -3.72 -18.22
C PHE A 621 7.62 -2.30 -17.77
N ALA A 622 7.17 -1.25 -18.47
CA ALA A 622 7.30 0.12 -18.00
C ALA A 622 6.55 0.33 -16.67
N VAL A 623 5.32 -0.18 -16.60
CA VAL A 623 4.48 -0.13 -15.40
C VAL A 623 5.14 -0.90 -14.24
N ALA A 624 5.60 -2.12 -14.51
CA ALA A 624 6.28 -2.95 -13.52
C ALA A 624 7.57 -2.30 -13.00
N THR A 625 8.35 -1.63 -13.85
CA THR A 625 9.57 -0.90 -13.47
C THR A 625 9.24 0.26 -12.55
N CYS A 626 8.25 1.10 -12.89
CA CYS A 626 7.81 2.19 -12.01
C CYS A 626 7.35 1.70 -10.63
N ILE A 627 6.61 0.60 -10.58
CA ILE A 627 6.15 -0.02 -9.32
C ILE A 627 7.34 -0.58 -8.52
N ALA A 628 8.26 -1.28 -9.19
CA ALA A 628 9.45 -1.86 -8.57
C ALA A 628 10.39 -0.78 -8.00
N THR A 629 10.59 0.32 -8.73
CA THR A 629 11.33 1.50 -8.27
C THR A 629 10.75 2.03 -6.95
N VAL A 630 9.43 2.25 -6.86
CA VAL A 630 8.81 2.72 -5.62
C VAL A 630 8.92 1.69 -4.50
N ALA A 631 8.74 0.41 -4.79
CA ALA A 631 8.92 -0.67 -3.82
C ALA A 631 10.36 -0.70 -3.27
N ALA A 632 11.37 -0.48 -4.11
CA ALA A 632 12.77 -0.42 -3.70
C ALA A 632 13.02 0.77 -2.74
N ILE A 633 12.53 1.96 -3.09
CA ILE A 633 12.65 3.16 -2.25
C ILE A 633 12.01 2.95 -0.88
N LEU A 634 10.80 2.39 -0.85
CA LEU A 634 10.07 2.12 0.40
C LEU A 634 10.72 1.04 1.24
N THR A 635 11.22 -0.03 0.62
CA THR A 635 11.92 -1.10 1.32
C THR A 635 13.16 -0.56 2.02
N ILE A 636 13.89 0.37 1.40
CA ILE A 636 15.09 0.96 1.98
C ILE A 636 14.75 1.99 3.05
N ASP A 637 13.70 2.79 2.86
CA ASP A 637 13.22 3.67 3.91
C ASP A 637 12.81 2.88 5.16
N TYR A 638 12.21 1.70 4.96
CA TYR A 638 11.89 0.75 6.03
C TYR A 638 13.14 0.11 6.66
N CYS A 639 13.99 -0.58 5.89
CA CYS A 639 15.15 -1.31 6.41
C CYS A 639 16.20 -0.40 7.08
N SER A 640 16.29 0.86 6.66
CA SER A 640 17.23 1.82 7.24
C SER A 640 16.84 2.33 8.63
N LEU A 641 15.62 2.07 9.12
CA LEU A 641 15.13 2.48 10.45
C LEU A 641 15.87 1.84 11.63
N GLY A 642 16.53 0.69 11.40
CA GLY A 642 17.25 -0.05 12.43
C GLY A 642 18.72 0.34 12.63
N ARG A 643 19.25 1.35 11.93
CA ARG A 643 20.68 1.75 12.00
C ARG A 643 20.99 2.77 13.10
N SER A 644 22.06 2.58 13.87
CA SER A 644 22.40 3.46 15.00
C SER A 644 22.76 4.91 14.60
N SER A 645 23.47 5.13 13.49
CA SER A 645 23.86 6.49 13.07
C SER A 645 22.81 7.17 12.15
N MET A 646 22.29 8.31 12.60
CA MET A 646 21.25 9.07 11.89
C MET A 646 21.71 9.63 10.55
N SER A 647 22.98 10.00 10.42
CA SER A 647 23.58 10.54 9.19
C SER A 647 23.70 9.49 8.08
N SER A 648 24.23 8.31 8.39
CA SER A 648 24.33 7.19 7.43
C SER A 648 22.96 6.74 6.91
N ARG A 649 21.94 6.78 7.78
CA ARG A 649 20.56 6.46 7.44
C ARG A 649 19.98 7.42 6.41
N SER A 650 20.10 8.73 6.63
CA SER A 650 19.56 9.74 5.71
C SER A 650 20.26 9.70 4.36
N VAL A 651 21.59 9.54 4.36
CA VAL A 651 22.38 9.45 3.13
C VAL A 651 22.01 8.21 2.32
N LEU A 652 21.85 7.03 2.95
CA LEU A 652 21.44 5.81 2.26
C LEU A 652 20.06 5.95 1.60
N ARG A 653 19.06 6.49 2.32
CA ARG A 653 17.71 6.69 1.79
C ARG A 653 17.72 7.61 0.57
N SER A 654 18.39 8.75 0.70
CA SER A 654 18.49 9.74 -0.36
C SER A 654 19.21 9.17 -1.58
N THR A 655 20.38 8.54 -1.39
CA THR A 655 21.18 8.01 -2.50
C THR A 655 20.47 6.94 -3.30
N VAL A 656 19.73 6.02 -2.66
CA VAL A 656 18.99 5.01 -3.39
C VAL A 656 17.73 5.58 -4.05
N ALA A 657 17.00 6.48 -3.37
CA ALA A 657 15.89 7.17 -4.01
C ALA A 657 16.33 7.88 -5.29
N PHE A 658 17.51 8.51 -5.28
CA PHE A 658 18.05 9.18 -6.46
C PHE A 658 18.55 8.21 -7.53
N ALA A 659 19.23 7.12 -7.14
CA ALA A 659 19.64 6.08 -8.07
C ALA A 659 18.44 5.47 -8.81
N CYS A 660 17.34 5.19 -8.11
CA CYS A 660 16.13 4.66 -8.72
C CYS A 660 15.46 5.68 -9.66
N MET A 661 15.39 6.97 -9.31
CA MET A 661 14.83 7.99 -10.21
C MET A 661 15.69 8.20 -11.47
N LEU A 662 17.02 8.16 -11.33
CA LEU A 662 17.93 8.18 -12.49
C LEU A 662 17.82 6.90 -13.32
N TRP A 663 17.56 5.75 -12.69
CA TRP A 663 17.35 4.49 -13.39
C TRP A 663 16.08 4.53 -14.24
N LEU A 664 14.99 5.09 -13.70
CA LEU A 664 13.78 5.35 -14.48
C LEU A 664 14.06 6.28 -15.67
N TYR A 665 14.79 7.38 -15.46
CA TYR A 665 15.20 8.25 -16.57
C TYR A 665 15.95 7.45 -17.65
N LEU A 666 16.95 6.65 -17.27
CA LEU A 666 17.68 5.80 -18.22
C LEU A 666 16.75 4.86 -18.98
N CYS A 667 15.86 4.13 -18.31
CA CYS A 667 14.92 3.21 -18.95
C CYS A 667 14.05 3.91 -20.01
N PHE A 668 13.51 5.08 -19.69
CA PHE A 668 12.67 5.87 -20.60
C PHE A 668 13.50 6.49 -21.73
N SER A 669 14.68 7.06 -21.43
CA SER A 669 15.60 7.63 -22.42
C SER A 669 16.07 6.59 -23.42
N PHE A 670 16.48 5.40 -22.96
CA PHE A 670 16.97 4.33 -23.83
C PHE A 670 15.91 3.86 -24.83
N ARG A 671 14.63 3.92 -24.45
CA ARG A 671 13.52 3.46 -25.28
C ARG A 671 12.96 4.55 -26.19
N PHE A 672 12.83 5.77 -25.70
CA PHE A 672 12.10 6.83 -26.40
C PHE A 672 12.98 7.77 -27.22
N LEU A 673 14.26 7.91 -26.88
CA LEU A 673 15.17 8.78 -27.60
C LEU A 673 15.91 8.01 -28.69
N GLN A 674 15.94 8.57 -29.91
CA GLN A 674 16.88 8.11 -30.94
C GLN A 674 18.27 8.65 -30.61
N TYR A 675 19.29 7.80 -30.67
CA TYR A 675 20.67 8.11 -30.27
C TYR A 675 21.42 9.00 -31.27
N ASP A 676 20.80 10.09 -31.72
CA ASP A 676 21.47 11.09 -32.53
C ASP A 676 22.28 12.02 -31.59
N GLY A 677 23.62 11.91 -31.63
CA GLY A 677 24.57 12.87 -31.04
C GLY A 677 24.43 13.17 -29.52
N PRO A 678 24.00 14.38 -29.11
CA PRO A 678 24.12 14.90 -27.74
C PRO A 678 23.34 14.13 -26.67
N TRP A 679 22.26 13.43 -27.04
CA TRP A 679 21.50 12.60 -26.11
C TRP A 679 22.29 11.40 -25.60
N ILE A 680 23.20 10.83 -26.42
CA ILE A 680 24.12 9.76 -25.98
C ILE A 680 24.99 10.26 -24.83
N VAL A 681 25.54 11.48 -24.94
CA VAL A 681 26.40 12.06 -23.91
C VAL A 681 25.63 12.21 -22.59
N SER A 682 24.37 12.65 -22.67
CA SER A 682 23.49 12.77 -21.50
C SER A 682 23.25 11.43 -20.83
N VAL A 683 22.82 10.42 -21.60
CA VAL A 683 22.56 9.06 -21.12
C VAL A 683 23.82 8.42 -20.52
N CYS A 684 24.98 8.52 -21.18
CA CYS A 684 26.24 7.98 -20.67
C CYS A 684 26.67 8.66 -19.36
N THR A 685 26.53 9.98 -19.27
CA THR A 685 26.87 10.74 -18.06
C THR A 685 25.95 10.36 -16.91
N VAL A 686 24.64 10.28 -17.15
CA VAL A 686 23.65 9.88 -16.13
C VAL A 686 23.86 8.44 -15.70
N ALA A 687 24.19 7.52 -16.61
CA ALA A 687 24.55 6.15 -16.27
C ALA A 687 25.78 6.08 -15.36
N ALA A 688 26.83 6.84 -15.66
CA ALA A 688 28.02 6.93 -14.81
C ALA A 688 27.68 7.48 -13.41
N VAL A 689 26.87 8.54 -13.35
CA VAL A 689 26.39 9.12 -12.07
C VAL A 689 25.53 8.12 -11.29
N ASN A 690 24.70 7.32 -11.97
CA ASN A 690 23.89 6.28 -11.34
C ASN A 690 24.78 5.19 -10.71
N VAL A 691 25.80 4.71 -11.43
CA VAL A 691 26.81 3.77 -10.89
C VAL A 691 27.51 4.34 -9.66
N VAL A 692 27.83 5.64 -9.64
CA VAL A 692 28.41 6.31 -8.47
C VAL A 692 27.43 6.31 -7.29
N PHE A 693 26.14 6.60 -7.51
CA PHE A 693 25.12 6.57 -6.46
C PHE A 693 24.87 5.17 -5.91
N ILE A 694 24.82 4.14 -6.76
CA ILE A 694 24.71 2.73 -6.33
C ILE A 694 25.95 2.32 -5.54
N SER A 695 27.14 2.67 -6.03
CA SER A 695 28.40 2.40 -5.33
C SER A 695 28.45 3.07 -3.96
N LEU A 696 27.93 4.31 -3.86
CA LEU A 696 27.80 5.04 -2.60
C LEU A 696 26.78 4.39 -1.66
N ALA A 697 25.65 3.91 -2.17
CA ALA A 697 24.67 3.16 -1.39
C ALA A 697 25.31 1.88 -0.81
N VAL A 698 26.02 1.09 -1.64
CA VAL A 698 26.76 -0.11 -1.22
C VAL A 698 27.86 0.22 -0.22
N PHE A 699 28.57 1.33 -0.40
CA PHE A 699 29.57 1.81 0.55
C PHE A 699 28.94 2.20 1.90
N CYS A 700 27.78 2.85 1.90
CA CYS A 700 26.99 3.10 3.11
C CYS A 700 26.50 1.79 3.78
N LEU A 701 26.45 0.67 3.06
CA LEU A 701 26.15 -0.65 3.64
C LEU A 701 27.39 -1.33 4.25
N ARG A 702 28.60 -1.10 3.72
CA ARG A 702 29.86 -1.72 4.17
C ARG A 702 30.62 -0.83 5.18
N LYS A 703 30.57 -1.15 6.49
CA LYS A 703 31.18 -0.35 7.58
C LYS A 703 32.73 -0.32 7.64
N ARG A 704 33.48 -0.67 6.58
CA ARG A 704 34.96 -0.69 6.67
C ARG A 704 35.56 0.68 6.33
N SER A 705 35.82 1.45 7.39
CA SER A 705 36.91 2.44 7.52
C SER A 705 37.16 3.43 6.36
N ALA A 706 36.17 4.21 5.92
CA ALA A 706 36.49 5.49 5.29
C ALA A 706 35.46 6.58 5.60
N LYS A 707 35.40 6.98 6.88
CA LYS A 707 34.67 8.19 7.32
C LYS A 707 35.05 9.42 6.48
N LYS A 708 36.29 9.49 5.97
CA LYS A 708 36.78 10.54 5.07
C LYS A 708 36.12 10.50 3.68
N THR A 709 35.97 9.33 3.07
CA THR A 709 35.37 9.17 1.73
C THR A 709 33.89 9.50 1.74
N LEU A 710 33.15 9.06 2.76
CA LEU A 710 31.73 9.41 2.93
C LEU A 710 31.54 10.94 3.10
N ARG A 711 32.45 11.62 3.78
CA ARG A 711 32.43 13.08 3.95
C ARG A 711 32.71 13.82 2.64
N GLY A 712 33.75 13.40 1.91
CA GLY A 712 34.06 13.96 0.59
C GLY A 712 32.89 13.82 -0.38
N LEU A 713 32.19 12.67 -0.35
CA LEU A 713 31.02 12.40 -1.19
C LEU A 713 29.78 13.20 -0.77
N LEU A 714 29.54 13.40 0.53
CA LEU A 714 28.45 14.27 0.99
C LEU A 714 28.69 15.74 0.58
N PHE A 715 29.93 16.20 0.70
CA PHE A 715 30.32 17.54 0.26
C PHE A 715 30.14 17.71 -1.25
N LEU A 716 30.57 16.72 -2.04
CA LEU A 716 30.35 16.68 -3.48
C LEU A 716 28.86 16.70 -3.84
N PHE A 717 28.03 15.97 -3.10
CA PHE A 717 26.57 15.94 -3.31
C PHE A 717 25.92 17.31 -3.05
N VAL A 718 26.32 18.01 -1.98
CA VAL A 718 25.83 19.38 -1.71
C VAL A 718 26.28 20.35 -2.78
N ILE A 719 27.54 20.26 -3.23
CA ILE A 719 28.02 21.05 -4.37
C ILE A 719 27.17 20.77 -5.60
N LEU A 720 26.92 19.50 -5.92
CA LEU A 720 26.11 19.09 -7.06
C LEU A 720 24.70 19.67 -7.01
N LEU A 721 24.07 19.69 -5.83
CA LEU A 721 22.76 20.34 -5.65
C LEU A 721 22.82 21.85 -5.90
N ILE A 722 23.82 22.54 -5.35
CA ILE A 722 23.99 23.98 -5.54
C ILE A 722 24.24 24.29 -7.02
N THR A 723 25.17 23.57 -7.66
CA THR A 723 25.51 23.77 -9.08
C THR A 723 24.33 23.50 -9.99
N SER A 724 23.56 22.44 -9.71
CA SER A 724 22.36 22.07 -10.47
C SER A 724 21.27 23.15 -10.30
N CYS A 725 20.99 23.61 -9.08
CA CYS A 725 20.06 24.72 -8.84
C CYS A 725 20.50 26.04 -9.52
N THR A 726 21.80 26.35 -9.55
CA THR A 726 22.30 27.51 -10.28
C THR A 726 22.18 27.32 -11.79
N ALA A 727 22.38 26.10 -12.31
CA ALA A 727 22.22 25.80 -13.72
C ALA A 727 20.76 25.98 -14.18
N SER A 728 19.78 25.71 -13.32
CA SER A 728 18.35 25.94 -13.64
C SER A 728 18.02 27.37 -14.04
N PHE A 729 18.72 28.38 -13.49
CA PHE A 729 18.53 29.79 -13.89
C PHE A 729 18.92 30.05 -15.34
N PHE A 730 19.99 29.40 -15.82
CA PHE A 730 20.57 29.65 -17.13
C PHE A 730 20.02 28.73 -18.20
N LEU A 731 19.71 27.47 -17.86
CA LEU A 731 19.29 26.46 -18.82
C LEU A 731 17.78 26.40 -19.02
N VAL A 732 16.99 26.51 -17.95
CA VAL A 732 15.53 26.31 -18.02
C VAL A 732 14.77 27.63 -17.96
N GLY A 733 15.22 28.55 -17.11
CA GLY A 733 14.64 29.88 -17.00
C GLY A 733 14.67 30.45 -15.59
N SER A 734 14.50 31.77 -15.50
CA SER A 734 14.58 32.51 -14.23
C SER A 734 13.51 32.08 -13.23
N THR A 735 12.28 31.81 -13.69
CA THR A 735 11.17 31.36 -12.84
C THR A 735 11.47 30.04 -12.12
N VAL A 736 11.94 29.03 -12.87
CA VAL A 736 12.29 27.71 -12.32
C VAL A 736 13.54 27.81 -11.45
N GLY A 737 14.51 28.66 -11.81
CA GLY A 737 15.64 29.00 -10.97
C GLY A 737 15.23 29.55 -9.60
N VAL A 738 14.30 30.51 -9.56
CA VAL A 738 13.78 31.09 -8.31
C VAL A 738 13.06 30.03 -7.47
N ILE A 739 12.21 29.20 -8.08
CA ILE A 739 11.53 28.11 -7.38
C ILE A 739 12.56 27.15 -6.76
N SER A 740 13.57 26.76 -7.53
CA SER A 740 14.63 25.86 -7.10
C SER A 740 15.45 26.46 -5.96
N LEU A 741 15.77 27.76 -6.04
CA LEU A 741 16.47 28.49 -4.98
C LEU A 741 15.65 28.58 -3.70
N VAL A 742 14.36 28.89 -3.79
CA VAL A 742 13.45 28.92 -2.63
C VAL A 742 13.38 27.55 -1.97
N LEU A 743 13.24 26.48 -2.76
CA LEU A 743 13.24 25.11 -2.26
C LEU A 743 14.59 24.72 -1.64
N LEU A 744 15.71 25.18 -2.20
CA LEU A 744 17.05 24.93 -1.68
C LEU A 744 17.28 25.66 -0.35
N ILE A 745 16.94 26.95 -0.27
CA ILE A 745 17.01 27.76 0.96
C ILE A 745 16.12 27.15 2.03
N HIS A 746 14.87 26.84 1.68
CA HIS A 746 13.95 26.18 2.60
C HIS A 746 14.55 24.86 3.08
N SER A 747 14.94 23.94 2.19
CA SER A 747 15.53 22.65 2.58
C SER A 747 16.83 22.78 3.40
N GLY A 748 17.69 23.75 3.05
CA GLY A 748 18.91 24.08 3.78
C GLY A 748 18.62 24.56 5.19
N MET A 749 17.70 25.50 5.35
CA MET A 749 17.22 25.96 6.66
C MET A 749 16.63 24.81 7.49
N GLY A 750 16.02 23.80 6.86
CA GLY A 750 15.55 22.61 7.55
C GLY A 750 16.68 21.79 8.17
N ILE A 751 17.80 21.68 7.47
CA ILE A 751 19.01 21.01 7.96
C ILE A 751 19.66 21.84 9.09
N PHE A 752 19.59 23.18 9.01
CA PHE A 752 20.23 24.11 9.96
C PHE A 752 19.35 24.59 11.12
N CYS A 753 18.03 24.37 11.12
CA CYS A 753 17.13 24.81 12.21
C CYS A 753 16.31 23.69 12.89
N VAL A 754 16.09 22.51 12.27
CA VAL A 754 15.19 21.49 12.83
C VAL A 754 15.88 20.56 13.85
N ARG A 755 15.35 20.55 15.08
CA ARG A 755 15.79 19.69 16.20
C ARG A 755 14.99 18.39 16.36
N ARG A 756 13.90 18.20 15.62
CA ARG A 756 12.94 17.08 15.78
C ARG A 756 12.84 16.21 14.52
N ARG A 757 12.79 14.89 14.71
CA ARG A 757 12.43 13.92 13.66
C ARG A 757 11.06 14.29 13.08
N SER A 758 10.97 14.43 11.75
CA SER A 758 9.72 14.81 11.08
C SER A 758 9.38 13.98 9.83
N ARG A 759 9.89 12.75 9.72
CA ARG A 759 9.52 11.82 8.62
C ARG A 759 8.75 10.63 9.19
N ASN A 760 7.49 10.52 8.78
CA ASN A 760 6.59 9.44 9.11
C ASN A 760 6.55 8.49 7.91
N ILE A 761 6.77 7.20 8.14
CA ILE A 761 6.79 6.19 7.06
C ILE A 761 5.44 6.18 6.33
N GLY A 762 4.33 6.33 7.08
CA GLY A 762 3.00 6.39 6.47
C GLY A 762 2.88 7.53 5.47
N GLY A 763 3.41 8.72 5.79
CA GLY A 763 3.40 9.85 4.85
C GLY A 763 4.37 9.67 3.68
N THR A 764 5.48 8.97 3.88
CA THR A 764 6.45 8.66 2.83
C THR A 764 5.88 7.64 1.83
N PHE A 765 5.23 6.58 2.35
CA PHE A 765 4.49 5.60 1.57
C PHE A 765 3.39 6.24 0.72
N ILE A 766 2.57 7.07 1.37
CA ILE A 766 1.47 7.78 0.72
C ILE A 766 1.97 8.71 -0.40
N PHE A 767 3.06 9.45 -0.17
CA PHE A 767 3.66 10.32 -1.20
C PHE A 767 4.22 9.53 -2.40
N TYR A 768 5.07 8.53 -2.18
CA TYR A 768 5.68 7.78 -3.30
C TYR A 768 4.64 6.94 -4.05
N GLY A 769 3.60 6.45 -3.36
CA GLY A 769 2.46 5.81 -4.01
C GLY A 769 1.71 6.78 -4.94
N ALA A 770 1.41 8.00 -4.46
CA ALA A 770 0.77 9.03 -5.29
C ALA A 770 1.65 9.45 -6.48
N LEU A 771 2.96 9.59 -6.27
CA LEU A 771 3.93 9.90 -7.33
C LEU A 771 3.91 8.83 -8.44
N ALA A 772 3.99 7.55 -8.07
CA ALA A 772 3.91 6.45 -9.04
C ALA A 772 2.57 6.43 -9.77
N MET A 773 1.45 6.55 -9.05
CA MET A 773 0.12 6.52 -9.68
C MET A 773 -0.09 7.67 -10.68
N LEU A 774 0.42 8.87 -10.37
CA LEU A 774 0.34 10.00 -11.29
C LEU A 774 1.25 9.80 -12.51
N ALA A 775 2.50 9.39 -12.30
CA ALA A 775 3.43 9.12 -13.40
C ALA A 775 2.90 8.00 -14.32
N LEU A 776 2.38 6.91 -13.75
CA LEU A 776 1.74 5.81 -14.49
C LEU A 776 0.51 6.30 -15.24
N SER A 777 -0.33 7.13 -14.63
CA SER A 777 -1.49 7.72 -15.33
C SER A 777 -1.05 8.55 -16.54
N CYS A 778 -0.03 9.41 -16.42
CA CYS A 778 0.48 10.17 -17.56
C CYS A 778 1.04 9.27 -18.67
N VAL A 779 1.76 8.19 -18.32
CA VAL A 779 2.30 7.24 -19.30
C VAL A 779 1.18 6.46 -19.99
N LEU A 780 0.20 5.95 -19.25
CA LEU A 780 -0.91 5.17 -19.80
C LEU A 780 -1.85 6.03 -20.64
N LEU A 781 -2.24 7.21 -20.16
CA LEU A 781 -3.09 8.15 -20.90
C LEU A 781 -2.36 8.69 -22.13
N GLY A 782 -1.07 9.02 -21.98
CA GLY A 782 -0.19 9.39 -23.08
C GLY A 782 -0.11 8.31 -24.16
N TRP A 783 -0.05 7.04 -23.75
CA TRP A 783 -0.05 5.92 -24.66
C TRP A 783 -1.41 5.71 -25.35
N LEU A 784 -2.50 5.73 -24.60
CA LEU A 784 -3.86 5.54 -25.14
C LEU A 784 -4.27 6.68 -26.08
N GLY A 785 -3.87 7.91 -25.76
CA GLY A 785 -4.10 9.09 -26.59
C GLY A 785 -3.04 9.28 -27.69
N ALA A 786 -2.06 8.39 -27.79
CA ALA A 786 -1.11 8.31 -28.88
C ALA A 786 -1.46 7.17 -29.82
N LYS A 787 -1.02 7.30 -31.08
CA LYS A 787 -0.94 6.19 -32.04
C LYS A 787 -2.30 5.54 -32.33
N TRP A 788 -3.14 6.27 -33.06
CA TRP A 788 -4.12 5.63 -33.94
C TRP A 788 -3.45 5.37 -35.29
N GLN A 789 -2.79 4.22 -35.41
CA GLN A 789 -2.26 3.72 -36.68
C GLN A 789 -2.84 2.34 -36.94
N TYR A 790 -3.47 2.20 -38.09
CA TYR A 790 -4.06 0.95 -38.52
C TYR A 790 -3.41 0.46 -39.82
N TRP A 791 -3.44 -0.85 -40.01
CA TRP A 791 -2.66 -1.56 -41.04
C TRP A 791 -3.54 -2.26 -42.08
N VAL A 792 -4.85 -2.32 -41.83
CA VAL A 792 -5.85 -3.00 -42.65
C VAL A 792 -6.95 -1.99 -42.99
N PRO A 793 -7.39 -1.90 -44.26
CA PRO A 793 -8.47 -0.99 -44.64
C PRO A 793 -9.73 -1.18 -43.77
N HIS A 794 -10.27 -0.07 -43.27
CA HIS A 794 -11.50 -0.08 -42.48
C HIS A 794 -12.75 0.24 -43.33
N SER A 795 -12.55 0.74 -44.55
CA SER A 795 -13.62 0.97 -45.50
C SER A 795 -14.14 -0.35 -46.10
N LEU A 796 -15.41 -0.31 -46.52
CA LEU A 796 -15.99 -1.34 -47.37
C LEU A 796 -16.51 -0.69 -48.65
N PRO A 797 -16.61 -1.43 -49.78
CA PRO A 797 -17.13 -0.88 -51.02
C PRO A 797 -18.48 -0.18 -50.81
N PRO A 798 -18.67 1.03 -51.34
CA PRO A 798 -19.88 1.81 -51.11
C PRO A 798 -21.12 1.13 -51.72
N VAL A 799 -22.28 1.38 -51.12
CA VAL A 799 -23.59 0.92 -51.60
C VAL A 799 -24.39 2.14 -52.06
N ASN A 800 -25.48 1.93 -52.79
CA ASN A 800 -26.35 3.03 -53.22
C ASN A 800 -26.80 3.90 -52.03
N ALA A 801 -26.69 5.21 -52.20
CA ALA A 801 -27.12 6.18 -51.20
C ALA A 801 -28.61 5.98 -50.83
N SER A 802 -28.89 6.05 -49.54
CA SER A 802 -30.26 6.10 -49.04
C SER A 802 -30.86 7.49 -49.27
N GLY A 803 -32.18 7.60 -49.35
CA GLY A 803 -32.85 8.90 -49.39
C GLY A 803 -32.46 9.77 -48.17
N PRO A 804 -32.41 11.11 -48.32
CA PRO A 804 -32.11 12.01 -47.21
C PRO A 804 -33.14 11.82 -46.08
N ARG A 805 -32.65 11.73 -44.84
CA ARG A 805 -33.51 11.61 -43.65
C ARG A 805 -34.12 12.95 -43.28
N ASP A 806 -35.23 12.93 -42.53
CA ASP A 806 -35.80 14.14 -41.94
C ASP A 806 -34.79 14.73 -40.93
N PRO A 807 -34.47 16.04 -40.98
CA PRO A 807 -33.61 16.69 -40.00
C PRO A 807 -34.02 16.44 -38.54
N LEU A 808 -35.32 16.28 -38.26
CA LEU A 808 -35.79 15.94 -36.92
C LEU A 808 -35.38 14.51 -36.51
N GLU A 809 -35.44 13.57 -37.44
CA GLU A 809 -35.02 12.18 -37.23
C GLU A 809 -33.49 12.09 -37.06
N GLU A 810 -32.71 12.84 -37.83
CA GLU A 810 -31.26 12.95 -37.65
C GLU A 810 -30.91 13.54 -36.28
N TYR A 811 -31.62 14.60 -35.84
CA TYR A 811 -31.41 15.23 -34.54
C TYR A 811 -31.70 14.29 -33.36
N HIS A 812 -32.74 13.46 -33.49
CA HIS A 812 -33.12 12.49 -32.45
C HIS A 812 -32.11 11.35 -32.26
N GLN A 813 -31.29 11.06 -33.27
CA GLN A 813 -30.19 10.11 -33.11
C GLN A 813 -29.01 10.76 -32.39
N TYR A 814 -28.35 11.73 -33.04
CA TYR A 814 -27.41 12.62 -32.41
C TYR A 814 -27.58 14.04 -32.97
N PRO A 815 -27.67 15.08 -32.13
CA PRO A 815 -27.75 16.48 -32.58
C PRO A 815 -26.67 16.89 -33.59
N ILE A 816 -25.48 16.30 -33.52
CA ILE A 816 -24.38 16.56 -34.45
C ILE A 816 -24.62 16.04 -35.88
N CYS A 817 -25.53 15.08 -36.08
CA CYS A 817 -25.82 14.56 -37.42
C CYS A 817 -26.44 15.64 -38.34
N THR A 818 -27.16 16.61 -37.76
CA THR A 818 -27.77 17.71 -38.52
C THR A 818 -26.81 18.85 -38.80
N LEU A 819 -25.66 18.90 -38.11
CA LEU A 819 -24.66 19.95 -38.30
C LEU A 819 -23.94 19.73 -39.63
N ARG A 820 -24.08 20.71 -40.53
CA ARG A 820 -23.39 20.74 -41.82
C ARG A 820 -22.77 22.11 -42.05
N THR A 821 -21.60 22.14 -42.69
CA THR A 821 -21.03 23.42 -43.16
C THR A 821 -21.88 24.02 -44.27
N ALA A 822 -21.62 25.28 -44.63
CA ALA A 822 -22.32 25.93 -45.75
C ALA A 822 -22.15 25.17 -47.07
N GLY A 823 -21.03 24.44 -47.23
CA GLY A 823 -20.75 23.57 -48.37
C GLY A 823 -21.32 22.15 -48.26
N GLY A 824 -22.05 21.81 -47.19
CA GLY A 824 -22.69 20.51 -47.01
C GLY A 824 -21.80 19.40 -46.44
N PHE A 825 -20.60 19.72 -45.92
CA PHE A 825 -19.79 18.76 -45.15
C PHE A 825 -20.46 18.46 -43.81
N GLY A 826 -20.66 17.18 -43.51
CA GLY A 826 -21.23 16.72 -42.24
C GLY A 826 -20.19 16.18 -41.27
N ILE A 827 -20.62 15.84 -40.05
CA ILE A 827 -19.73 15.31 -39.00
C ILE A 827 -19.02 13.99 -39.40
N VAL A 828 -19.69 13.16 -40.22
CA VAL A 828 -19.12 11.91 -40.74
C VAL A 828 -17.90 12.18 -41.63
N ASP A 829 -17.96 13.23 -42.46
CA ASP A 829 -16.86 13.56 -43.37
C ASP A 829 -15.60 13.94 -42.56
N PHE A 830 -15.78 14.76 -41.51
CA PHE A 830 -14.69 15.14 -40.61
C PHE A 830 -14.12 13.95 -39.83
N ALA A 831 -14.97 13.02 -39.40
CA ALA A 831 -14.53 11.81 -38.71
C ALA A 831 -13.71 10.91 -39.64
N LEU A 832 -14.21 10.62 -40.85
CA LEU A 832 -13.52 9.76 -41.80
C LEU A 832 -12.19 10.35 -42.29
N LEU A 833 -12.12 11.66 -42.56
CA LEU A 833 -10.84 12.32 -42.91
C LEU A 833 -9.82 12.25 -41.76
N THR A 834 -10.29 12.40 -40.51
CA THR A 834 -9.45 12.27 -39.32
C THR A 834 -8.96 10.83 -39.13
N GLU A 835 -9.79 9.83 -39.46
CA GLU A 835 -9.38 8.43 -39.41
C GLU A 835 -8.40 8.08 -40.53
N VAL A 836 -8.71 8.41 -41.79
CA VAL A 836 -7.91 8.03 -42.96
C VAL A 836 -6.49 8.55 -42.87
N SER A 837 -6.31 9.75 -42.29
CA SER A 837 -4.99 10.32 -42.07
C SER A 837 -4.12 9.44 -41.16
N GLY A 838 -4.70 8.57 -40.34
CA GLY A 838 -4.01 7.63 -39.45
C GLY A 838 -3.60 6.31 -40.10
N ALA A 839 -3.87 6.11 -41.39
CA ALA A 839 -3.44 4.90 -42.10
C ALA A 839 -1.91 4.78 -42.11
N SER A 840 -1.38 3.62 -41.70
CA SER A 840 0.07 3.44 -41.60
C SER A 840 0.77 3.20 -42.94
N LYS A 841 0.03 2.77 -43.96
CA LYS A 841 0.56 2.46 -45.30
C LYS A 841 -0.22 3.24 -46.35
N GLU A 842 0.49 3.67 -47.40
CA GLU A 842 -0.08 4.45 -48.51
C GLU A 842 -1.18 3.66 -49.26
N ASN A 843 -1.02 2.34 -49.43
CA ASN A 843 -2.05 1.52 -50.08
C ASN A 843 -3.36 1.47 -49.26
N VAL A 844 -3.26 1.37 -47.93
CA VAL A 844 -4.41 1.37 -47.01
C VAL A 844 -5.07 2.74 -47.01
N PHE A 845 -4.28 3.81 -46.99
CA PHE A 845 -4.77 5.18 -47.11
C PHE A 845 -5.61 5.38 -48.37
N HIS A 846 -5.08 5.00 -49.55
CA HIS A 846 -5.78 5.17 -50.81
C HIS A 846 -7.04 4.31 -50.91
N GLU A 847 -7.00 3.07 -50.43
CA GLU A 847 -8.18 2.20 -50.44
C GLU A 847 -9.34 2.77 -49.61
N ASP A 848 -9.05 3.26 -48.40
CA ASP A 848 -10.08 3.89 -47.56
C ASP A 848 -10.53 5.25 -48.11
N PHE A 849 -9.60 6.06 -48.61
CA PHE A 849 -9.91 7.36 -49.19
C PHE A 849 -10.78 7.22 -50.45
N ASP A 850 -10.46 6.29 -51.35
CA ASP A 850 -11.21 6.08 -52.59
C ASP A 850 -12.61 5.48 -52.31
N ASN A 851 -12.72 4.54 -51.37
CA ASN A 851 -14.01 3.95 -51.00
C ASN A 851 -14.94 4.96 -50.30
N TRP A 852 -14.41 5.86 -49.48
CA TRP A 852 -15.22 6.85 -48.77
C TRP A 852 -15.43 8.16 -49.53
N PHE A 853 -14.47 8.61 -50.35
CA PHE A 853 -14.49 9.92 -50.99
C PHE A 853 -14.32 9.88 -52.51
N GLY A 854 -14.16 8.71 -53.14
CA GLY A 854 -13.94 8.61 -54.60
C GLY A 854 -15.11 9.11 -55.47
N SER A 855 -16.31 9.28 -54.90
CA SER A 855 -17.47 9.89 -55.57
C SER A 855 -17.66 11.37 -55.23
N THR A 856 -16.76 11.96 -54.44
CA THR A 856 -16.82 13.35 -53.97
C THR A 856 -15.74 14.22 -54.61
N ASP A 857 -15.82 15.53 -54.42
CA ASP A 857 -14.85 16.50 -54.95
C ASP A 857 -13.65 16.75 -54.02
N VAL A 858 -13.47 15.90 -53.01
CA VAL A 858 -12.40 16.04 -52.01
C VAL A 858 -11.08 15.53 -52.58
N VAL A 859 -10.05 16.39 -52.57
CA VAL A 859 -8.70 16.08 -53.05
C VAL A 859 -7.72 16.12 -51.88
N TYR A 860 -6.92 15.06 -51.75
CA TYR A 860 -5.80 15.03 -50.81
C TYR A 860 -4.60 15.80 -51.38
N ASN A 861 -4.17 16.85 -50.69
CA ASN A 861 -3.06 17.73 -51.10
C ASN A 861 -1.81 17.51 -50.22
N ASN A 862 -1.50 16.23 -49.96
CA ASN A 862 -0.37 15.75 -49.16
C ASN A 862 -0.33 16.25 -47.70
N THR A 863 0.58 15.68 -46.92
CA THR A 863 0.93 16.16 -45.58
C THR A 863 1.82 17.40 -45.73
N VAL A 864 1.28 18.57 -45.35
CA VAL A 864 1.85 19.88 -45.73
C VAL A 864 3.01 20.28 -44.84
N LYS A 865 2.98 19.92 -43.54
CA LYS A 865 4.01 20.27 -42.56
C LYS A 865 4.14 19.23 -41.46
N VAL A 866 5.38 18.93 -41.08
CA VAL A 866 5.75 18.17 -39.88
C VAL A 866 6.35 19.16 -38.88
N TYR A 867 5.76 19.27 -37.69
CA TYR A 867 6.20 20.13 -36.62
C TYR A 867 6.92 19.32 -35.53
N GLY A 868 7.90 19.94 -34.88
CA GLY A 868 8.76 19.32 -33.87
C GLY A 868 10.09 18.82 -34.42
N GLU A 869 11.05 18.57 -33.52
CA GLU A 869 12.31 17.89 -33.86
C GLU A 869 12.01 16.45 -34.35
N ARG A 870 12.98 15.76 -34.98
CA ARG A 870 12.79 14.39 -35.55
C ARG A 870 12.09 13.39 -34.61
N ASN A 871 12.16 13.62 -33.30
CA ASN A 871 11.62 12.75 -32.24
C ASN A 871 10.15 13.04 -31.86
N GLU A 872 9.59 14.17 -32.26
CA GLU A 872 8.25 14.63 -31.87
C GLU A 872 7.37 14.89 -33.10
N GLN A 873 7.39 14.01 -34.10
CA GLN A 873 6.71 14.26 -35.37
C GLN A 873 5.18 14.47 -35.19
N TRP A 874 4.76 15.74 -35.21
CA TRP A 874 3.38 16.18 -35.40
C TRP A 874 3.17 16.48 -36.87
N SER A 875 2.05 16.08 -37.46
CA SER A 875 1.81 16.29 -38.88
C SER A 875 0.43 16.85 -39.16
N ILE A 876 0.32 17.74 -40.16
CA ILE A 876 -0.96 18.20 -40.70
C ILE A 876 -1.17 17.66 -42.12
N SER A 877 -2.23 16.89 -42.29
CA SER A 877 -2.69 16.42 -43.61
C SER A 877 -3.83 17.31 -44.12
N ARG A 878 -3.73 17.72 -45.39
CA ARG A 878 -4.65 18.71 -46.01
C ARG A 878 -5.57 18.05 -47.03
N PHE A 879 -6.85 18.36 -46.91
CA PHE A 879 -7.89 17.95 -47.84
C PHE A 879 -8.66 19.19 -48.33
N ASP A 880 -8.77 19.35 -49.64
CA ASP A 880 -9.45 20.50 -50.25
C ASP A 880 -10.68 20.03 -51.05
N SER A 881 -11.78 20.78 -50.94
CA SER A 881 -12.99 20.56 -51.73
C SER A 881 -13.37 21.85 -52.43
N LEU A 882 -13.22 21.86 -53.77
CA LEU A 882 -13.45 23.04 -54.59
C LEU A 882 -14.95 23.34 -54.78
N ALA A 883 -15.79 22.31 -54.89
CA ALA A 883 -17.22 22.50 -55.10
C ALA A 883 -17.92 22.99 -53.83
N ARG A 884 -17.40 22.62 -52.65
CA ARG A 884 -17.97 22.95 -51.35
C ARG A 884 -17.27 24.13 -50.66
N ASN A 885 -16.18 24.64 -51.23
CA ASN A 885 -15.40 25.78 -50.73
C ASN A 885 -14.89 25.57 -49.28
N VAL A 886 -14.45 24.35 -48.95
CA VAL A 886 -13.96 23.96 -47.62
C VAL A 886 -12.57 23.31 -47.73
N THR A 887 -11.69 23.64 -46.80
CA THR A 887 -10.39 22.99 -46.60
C THR A 887 -10.37 22.37 -45.21
N VAL A 888 -10.17 21.05 -45.14
CA VAL A 888 -10.08 20.29 -43.89
C VAL A 888 -8.61 19.98 -43.60
N LEU A 889 -8.17 20.36 -42.41
CA LEU A 889 -6.83 20.11 -41.92
C LEU A 889 -6.92 19.08 -40.78
N THR A 890 -6.15 18.00 -40.88
CA THR A 890 -6.13 16.93 -39.86
C THR A 890 -4.81 16.98 -39.11
N LEU A 891 -4.82 17.27 -37.81
CA LEU A 891 -3.63 17.28 -36.96
C LEU A 891 -3.43 15.92 -36.29
N GLN A 892 -2.20 15.41 -36.35
CA GLN A 892 -1.85 14.12 -35.79
C GLN A 892 -0.55 14.16 -34.99
N ASN A 893 -0.47 13.29 -33.99
CA ASN A 893 0.76 12.99 -33.26
C ASN A 893 1.17 11.53 -33.51
N GLY A 894 2.27 11.33 -34.23
CA GLY A 894 2.75 10.00 -34.61
C GLY A 894 3.58 9.29 -33.53
N ARG A 895 3.93 9.96 -32.41
CA ARG A 895 4.88 9.43 -31.42
C ARG A 895 4.29 9.43 -30.01
N VAL A 896 4.22 8.23 -29.43
CA VAL A 896 3.83 7.99 -28.02
C VAL A 896 4.57 8.90 -27.05
N TYR A 897 5.88 9.05 -27.23
CA TYR A 897 6.71 9.87 -26.36
C TYR A 897 6.23 11.33 -26.29
N SER A 898 5.94 11.94 -27.44
CA SER A 898 5.44 13.30 -27.50
C SER A 898 4.10 13.42 -26.77
N SER A 899 3.19 12.46 -26.98
CA SER A 899 1.93 12.40 -26.24
C SER A 899 2.09 12.31 -24.72
N ILE A 900 3.04 11.52 -24.21
CA ILE A 900 3.32 11.41 -22.76
C ILE A 900 3.77 12.78 -22.22
N ILE A 901 4.63 13.50 -22.94
CA ILE A 901 5.06 14.85 -22.54
C ILE A 901 3.89 15.83 -22.61
N THR A 902 3.04 15.75 -23.64
CA THR A 902 1.84 16.60 -23.78
C THR A 902 0.81 16.37 -22.66
N MET A 903 0.84 15.23 -21.96
CA MET A 903 -0.02 15.03 -20.77
C MET A 903 0.24 16.05 -19.65
N THR A 904 1.36 16.78 -19.69
CA THR A 904 1.63 17.92 -18.80
C THR A 904 0.58 19.04 -18.89
N VAL A 905 -0.11 19.18 -20.02
CA VAL A 905 -1.26 20.10 -20.24
C VAL A 905 -2.37 19.82 -19.23
N TRP A 906 -2.62 18.54 -18.91
CA TRP A 906 -3.71 18.07 -18.04
C TRP A 906 -3.21 17.50 -16.70
N ILE A 907 -1.97 17.73 -16.31
CA ILE A 907 -1.42 17.08 -15.11
C ILE A 907 -2.15 17.48 -13.81
N GLY A 908 -2.61 18.73 -13.70
CA GLY A 908 -3.42 19.22 -12.57
C GLY A 908 -4.77 18.50 -12.47
N TYR A 909 -5.49 18.42 -13.60
CA TYR A 909 -6.43 17.35 -14.00
C TYR A 909 -6.39 16.03 -13.23
N ILE A 910 -5.41 15.26 -13.70
CA ILE A 910 -5.13 13.87 -13.37
C ILE A 910 -4.78 13.77 -11.89
N ALA A 911 -3.98 14.71 -11.37
CA ALA A 911 -3.60 14.75 -9.97
C ALA A 911 -4.80 15.02 -9.03
N LEU A 912 -5.78 15.81 -9.47
CA LEU A 912 -6.99 16.14 -8.69
C LEU A 912 -8.14 15.17 -8.92
N ALA A 913 -8.02 14.17 -9.81
CA ALA A 913 -9.06 13.18 -10.07
C ALA A 913 -9.72 12.61 -8.79
N PRO A 914 -8.98 12.24 -7.72
CA PRO A 914 -9.57 11.75 -6.47
C PRO A 914 -10.40 12.78 -5.70
N LEU A 915 -10.18 14.08 -5.94
CA LEU A 915 -10.81 15.20 -5.25
C LEU A 915 -11.98 15.82 -6.01
N GLN A 916 -12.20 15.43 -7.27
CA GLN A 916 -13.18 16.08 -8.16
C GLN A 916 -14.63 16.00 -7.63
N ILE A 917 -15.00 14.93 -6.93
CA ILE A 917 -16.36 14.77 -6.36
C ILE A 917 -16.61 15.77 -5.22
N LEU A 918 -15.54 16.19 -4.55
CA LEU A 918 -15.58 16.96 -3.30
C LEU A 918 -15.42 18.46 -3.52
N LEU A 919 -15.33 18.92 -4.77
CA LEU A 919 -15.11 20.32 -5.14
C LEU A 919 -16.17 20.85 -6.10
N PRO A 920 -16.61 22.10 -5.94
CA PRO A 920 -17.36 22.78 -6.98
C PRO A 920 -16.51 22.92 -8.25
N ASN A 921 -17.10 22.74 -9.43
CA ASN A 921 -16.37 22.79 -10.71
C ASN A 921 -15.52 24.07 -10.87
N ASN A 922 -16.04 25.24 -10.50
CA ASN A 922 -15.29 26.51 -10.61
C ASN A 922 -14.05 26.54 -9.70
N TRP A 923 -14.10 25.88 -8.54
CA TRP A 923 -12.96 25.82 -7.63
C TRP A 923 -11.97 24.76 -8.09
N LEU A 924 -12.45 23.65 -8.65
CA LEU A 924 -11.61 22.62 -9.26
C LEU A 924 -10.73 23.23 -10.37
N LYS A 925 -11.31 24.05 -11.26
CA LYS A 925 -10.59 24.81 -12.29
C LYS A 925 -9.45 25.65 -11.68
N GLN A 926 -9.74 26.44 -10.64
CA GLN A 926 -8.73 27.31 -9.98
C GLN A 926 -7.64 26.52 -9.24
N VAL A 927 -8.02 25.43 -8.56
CA VAL A 927 -7.10 24.59 -7.82
C VAL A 927 -6.16 23.85 -8.79
N ALA A 928 -6.69 23.32 -9.90
CA ALA A 928 -5.87 22.74 -10.95
C ALA A 928 -4.89 23.74 -11.57
N PHE A 929 -5.34 24.96 -11.84
CA PHE A 929 -4.47 26.04 -12.31
C PHE A 929 -3.31 26.32 -11.34
N LEU A 930 -3.56 26.30 -10.03
CA LEU A 930 -2.51 26.42 -9.01
C LEU A 930 -1.54 25.23 -9.05
N LEU A 931 -2.04 24.01 -9.21
CA LEU A 931 -1.22 22.79 -9.24
C LEU A 931 -0.33 22.69 -10.49
N SER A 932 -0.76 23.26 -11.62
CA SER A 932 -0.05 23.27 -12.90
C SER A 932 0.93 24.45 -13.05
N PHE A 933 1.35 25.10 -11.96
CA PHE A 933 2.24 26.27 -12.02
C PHE A 933 3.59 25.98 -12.70
N LEU A 934 4.16 24.78 -12.53
CA LEU A 934 5.41 24.37 -13.18
C LEU A 934 5.26 24.12 -14.67
N THR A 935 4.10 23.65 -15.13
CA THR A 935 3.80 23.49 -16.56
C THR A 935 3.93 24.82 -17.30
N ARG A 936 3.61 25.93 -16.64
CA ARG A 936 3.69 27.29 -17.21
C ARG A 936 5.08 27.93 -17.10
N ALA A 937 5.97 27.34 -16.30
CA ALA A 937 7.30 27.89 -16.04
C ALA A 937 8.39 27.19 -16.86
N ILE A 938 8.07 26.05 -17.48
CA ILE A 938 8.97 25.24 -18.29
C ILE A 938 8.41 25.25 -19.72
N ASP A 939 9.27 25.55 -20.70
CA ASP A 939 8.90 25.57 -22.10
C ASP A 939 8.82 24.14 -22.65
N PHE A 940 7.64 23.54 -22.53
CA PHE A 940 7.35 22.22 -23.10
C PHE A 940 7.12 22.32 -24.60
N THR A 941 7.52 21.27 -25.33
CA THR A 941 7.50 21.23 -26.80
C THR A 941 6.12 21.38 -27.44
N TRP A 942 5.05 21.06 -26.70
CA TRP A 942 3.68 21.27 -27.18
C TRP A 942 3.31 22.77 -27.31
N TYR A 943 4.01 23.69 -26.61
CA TYR A 943 3.84 25.13 -26.82
C TYR A 943 4.28 25.54 -28.22
N ASP A 944 5.47 25.11 -28.64
CA ASP A 944 6.01 25.40 -29.97
C ASP A 944 5.14 24.80 -31.06
N VAL A 945 4.66 23.56 -30.86
CA VAL A 945 3.73 22.91 -31.80
C VAL A 945 2.43 23.70 -31.90
N LYS A 946 1.83 24.12 -30.78
CA LYS A 946 0.62 24.95 -30.79
C LYS A 946 0.86 26.25 -31.56
N ASP A 947 1.91 26.99 -31.23
CA ASP A 947 2.22 28.30 -31.83
C ASP A 947 2.47 28.18 -33.34
N GLU A 948 3.18 27.14 -33.76
CA GLU A 948 3.48 26.90 -35.16
C GLU A 948 2.23 26.46 -35.96
N VAL A 949 1.32 25.68 -35.35
CA VAL A 949 0.01 25.36 -35.93
C VAL A 949 -0.84 26.62 -36.05
N VAL A 950 -0.88 27.48 -35.03
CA VAL A 950 -1.62 28.77 -35.07
C VAL A 950 -1.08 29.69 -36.16
N ARG A 951 0.24 29.77 -36.29
CA ARG A 951 0.91 30.55 -37.34
C ARG A 951 0.49 30.06 -38.72
N TYR A 952 0.51 28.74 -38.93
CA TYR A 952 0.08 28.12 -40.19
C TYR A 952 -1.40 28.36 -40.50
N LEU A 953 -2.29 28.21 -39.51
CA LEU A 953 -3.73 28.47 -39.69
C LEU A 953 -4.00 29.93 -40.06
N THR A 954 -3.32 30.87 -39.40
CA THR A 954 -3.45 32.30 -39.68
C THR A 954 -2.94 32.65 -41.09
N GLU A 955 -1.81 32.09 -41.50
CA GLU A 955 -1.24 32.26 -42.84
C GLU A 955 -2.19 31.72 -43.93
N MET A 956 -2.77 30.54 -43.70
CA MET A 956 -3.75 29.93 -44.59
C MET A 956 -5.04 30.75 -44.68
N LYS A 957 -5.58 31.24 -43.57
CA LYS A 957 -6.78 32.11 -43.56
C LYS A 957 -6.57 33.41 -44.34
N ASN A 958 -5.35 33.92 -44.40
CA ASN A 958 -5.01 35.10 -45.19
C ASN A 958 -4.84 34.80 -46.70
N THR A 959 -4.55 33.56 -47.05
CA THR A 959 -4.19 33.16 -48.43
C THR A 959 -5.35 32.52 -49.18
N THR A 960 -6.26 31.84 -48.46
CA THR A 960 -7.37 31.07 -49.05
C THR A 960 -8.72 31.69 -48.70
N SER A 961 -9.64 31.70 -49.68
CA SER A 961 -11.04 32.11 -49.49
C SER A 961 -11.95 30.99 -48.97
N ASN A 962 -11.43 29.76 -48.87
CA ASN A 962 -12.17 28.60 -48.41
C ASN A 962 -12.41 28.67 -46.89
N GLU A 963 -13.50 28.08 -46.43
CA GLU A 963 -13.71 27.85 -44.99
C GLU A 963 -12.71 26.79 -44.51
N ILE A 964 -11.90 27.13 -43.51
CA ILE A 964 -10.88 26.23 -42.95
C ILE A 964 -11.42 25.60 -41.67
N VAL A 965 -11.39 24.26 -41.62
CA VAL A 965 -11.78 23.47 -40.44
C VAL A 965 -10.60 22.60 -40.01
N LEU A 966 -10.26 22.66 -38.73
CA LEU A 966 -9.23 21.81 -38.12
C LEU A 966 -9.88 20.61 -37.44
N THR A 967 -9.36 19.40 -37.66
CA THR A 967 -9.85 18.19 -37.01
C THR A 967 -8.71 17.36 -36.45
N ALA A 968 -8.96 16.63 -35.36
CA ALA A 968 -7.96 15.78 -34.73
C ALA A 968 -8.58 14.80 -33.74
N TRP A 969 -7.82 13.76 -33.39
CA TRP A 969 -8.21 12.73 -32.42
C TRP A 969 -7.22 12.64 -31.24
N GLY A 970 -7.71 12.17 -30.09
CA GLY A 970 -6.87 11.89 -28.92
C GLY A 970 -6.15 13.12 -28.39
N ILE A 971 -4.88 12.97 -28.01
CA ILE A 971 -4.07 14.07 -27.46
C ILE A 971 -3.85 15.18 -28.50
N ALA A 972 -3.77 14.82 -29.78
CA ALA A 972 -3.67 15.81 -30.84
C ALA A 972 -4.91 16.69 -30.95
N GLY A 973 -6.10 16.14 -30.67
CA GLY A 973 -7.33 16.93 -30.56
C GLY A 973 -7.28 17.95 -29.44
N GLY A 974 -6.73 17.58 -28.28
CA GLY A 974 -6.50 18.54 -27.19
C GLY A 974 -5.63 19.73 -27.61
N ILE A 975 -4.55 19.52 -28.35
CA ILE A 975 -3.70 20.63 -28.85
C ILE A 975 -4.39 21.39 -30.00
N ALA A 976 -5.08 20.69 -30.90
CA ALA A 976 -5.84 21.29 -31.99
C ALA A 976 -6.89 22.27 -31.47
N SER A 977 -7.63 21.92 -30.42
CA SER A 977 -8.62 22.82 -29.81
C SER A 977 -8.00 24.10 -29.24
N LEU A 978 -6.79 24.03 -28.66
CA LEU A 978 -6.08 25.24 -28.22
C LEU A 978 -5.70 26.13 -29.41
N ALA A 979 -5.09 25.55 -30.44
CA ALA A 979 -4.69 26.26 -31.66
C ALA A 979 -5.89 26.84 -32.42
N GLY A 980 -7.03 26.12 -32.40
CA GLY A 980 -8.29 26.53 -33.00
C GLY A 980 -8.86 27.80 -32.38
N VAL A 981 -8.93 27.85 -31.05
CA VAL A 981 -9.41 29.04 -30.34
C VAL A 981 -8.55 30.26 -30.62
N GLU A 982 -7.23 30.09 -30.55
CA GLU A 982 -6.26 31.18 -30.75
C GLU A 982 -6.25 31.71 -32.19
N SER A 983 -6.33 30.83 -33.17
CA SER A 983 -6.43 31.21 -34.59
C SER A 983 -7.85 31.61 -35.03
N HIS A 984 -8.83 31.51 -34.13
CA HIS A 984 -10.27 31.68 -34.42
C HIS A 984 -10.74 30.79 -35.58
N THR A 985 -10.36 29.52 -35.56
CA THR A 985 -10.64 28.51 -36.58
C THR A 985 -11.57 27.44 -36.01
N GLN A 986 -12.61 27.07 -36.76
CA GLN A 986 -13.53 26.01 -36.35
C GLN A 986 -12.77 24.69 -36.21
N THR A 987 -12.88 24.07 -35.03
CA THR A 987 -12.11 22.88 -34.66
C THR A 987 -13.02 21.79 -34.14
N ILE A 988 -12.96 20.62 -34.76
CA ILE A 988 -13.76 19.45 -34.40
C ILE A 988 -12.83 18.35 -33.89
N THR A 989 -13.01 17.92 -32.66
CA THR A 989 -12.13 16.91 -32.02
C THR A 989 -12.88 15.65 -31.66
N PHE A 990 -12.23 14.49 -31.85
CA PHE A 990 -12.81 13.18 -31.57
C PHE A 990 -12.06 12.49 -30.42
N GLY A 991 -12.77 11.94 -29.43
CA GLY A 991 -12.17 11.14 -28.34
C GLY A 991 -10.98 11.82 -27.66
N SER A 992 -11.05 13.14 -27.51
CA SER A 992 -9.94 13.98 -27.05
C SER A 992 -10.12 14.33 -25.57
N PRO A 993 -9.08 14.84 -24.89
CA PRO A 993 -9.23 15.43 -23.57
C PRO A 993 -9.81 16.86 -23.63
N GLY A 994 -10.61 17.22 -22.63
CA GLY A 994 -11.18 18.56 -22.46
C GLY A 994 -10.15 19.59 -22.00
N LEU A 995 -10.35 20.85 -22.37
CA LEU A 995 -9.40 21.95 -22.13
C LEU A 995 -9.84 22.95 -21.07
N MET A 996 -10.85 22.64 -20.26
CA MET A 996 -11.44 23.63 -19.34
C MET A 996 -10.43 24.23 -18.35
N ASP A 997 -9.32 23.56 -18.10
CA ASP A 997 -8.23 24.05 -17.23
C ASP A 997 -7.14 24.76 -18.00
N ALA A 998 -7.02 24.41 -19.28
CA ALA A 998 -6.07 25.01 -20.18
C ALA A 998 -6.41 26.46 -20.50
N LEU A 999 -7.69 26.73 -20.65
CA LEU A 999 -8.21 28.07 -20.95
C LEU A 999 -7.74 29.13 -19.94
N HIS A 1000 -7.60 28.77 -18.65
CA HIS A 1000 -7.16 29.70 -17.61
C HIS A 1000 -5.69 30.11 -17.70
N TYR A 1001 -4.83 29.29 -18.31
CA TYR A 1001 -3.43 29.66 -18.54
C TYR A 1001 -3.16 30.19 -19.95
N THR A 1002 -4.07 29.98 -20.90
CA THR A 1002 -3.95 30.50 -22.27
C THR A 1002 -4.65 31.85 -22.47
N ASN A 1003 -5.12 32.51 -21.41
CA ASN A 1003 -5.83 33.80 -21.44
C ASN A 1003 -7.14 33.80 -22.27
N TYR A 1004 -7.68 32.64 -22.65
CA TYR A 1004 -8.90 32.56 -23.46
C TYR A 1004 -10.16 32.50 -22.59
N THR A 1005 -11.24 33.08 -23.08
CA THR A 1005 -12.55 33.04 -22.42
C THR A 1005 -13.30 31.75 -22.75
N GLU A 1006 -14.12 31.27 -21.81
CA GLU A 1006 -15.01 30.11 -22.02
C GLU A 1006 -15.93 30.31 -23.24
N GLY A 1007 -16.39 31.55 -23.47
CA GLY A 1007 -17.19 31.89 -24.65
C GLY A 1007 -16.47 31.76 -25.99
N GLU A 1008 -15.16 32.06 -26.04
CA GLU A 1008 -14.36 31.85 -27.25
C GLU A 1008 -14.16 30.36 -27.53
N TYR A 1009 -13.92 29.56 -26.49
CA TYR A 1009 -13.84 28.11 -26.62
C TYR A 1009 -15.14 27.51 -27.16
N HIS A 1010 -16.30 27.93 -26.63
CA HIS A 1010 -17.61 27.45 -27.08
C HIS A 1010 -17.94 27.82 -28.54
N LYS A 1011 -17.31 28.89 -29.07
CA LYS A 1011 -17.58 29.38 -30.42
C LYS A 1011 -16.80 28.62 -31.50
N TYR A 1012 -15.62 28.11 -31.17
CA TYR A 1012 -14.69 27.54 -32.15
C TYR A 1012 -14.40 26.06 -31.96
N VAL A 1013 -14.83 25.44 -30.85
CA VAL A 1013 -14.52 24.03 -30.56
C VAL A 1013 -15.79 23.20 -30.40
N LEU A 1014 -15.88 22.12 -31.16
CA LEU A 1014 -16.88 21.06 -31.02
C LEU A 1014 -16.17 19.74 -30.71
N ALA A 1015 -16.43 19.16 -29.54
CA ALA A 1015 -15.88 17.85 -29.18
C ALA A 1015 -16.90 16.72 -29.37
N VAL A 1016 -16.47 15.59 -29.90
CA VAL A 1016 -17.27 14.38 -30.05
C VAL A 1016 -16.61 13.29 -29.23
N VAL A 1017 -17.28 12.87 -28.16
CA VAL A 1017 -16.72 11.96 -27.16
C VAL A 1017 -17.67 10.81 -26.87
N SER A 1018 -17.15 9.63 -26.57
CA SER A 1018 -17.96 8.52 -26.10
C SER A 1018 -18.10 8.53 -24.56
N GLU A 1019 -19.15 7.88 -24.06
CA GLU A 1019 -19.49 7.88 -22.63
C GLU A 1019 -18.44 7.20 -21.73
N LEU A 1020 -17.76 6.18 -22.24
CA LEU A 1020 -16.76 5.39 -21.51
C LEU A 1020 -15.31 5.70 -21.92
N ASP A 1021 -15.07 6.78 -22.67
CA ASP A 1021 -13.72 7.20 -23.04
C ASP A 1021 -12.88 7.61 -21.81
N VAL A 1022 -11.69 7.03 -21.70
CA VAL A 1022 -10.74 7.27 -20.61
C VAL A 1022 -10.24 8.72 -20.60
N LEU A 1023 -9.97 9.31 -21.77
CA LEU A 1023 -9.43 10.67 -21.86
C LEU A 1023 -10.47 11.70 -21.42
N ASN A 1024 -11.73 11.50 -21.80
CA ASN A 1024 -12.87 12.29 -21.36
C ASN A 1024 -13.10 12.18 -19.84
N ALA A 1025 -13.10 10.96 -19.28
CA ALA A 1025 -13.36 10.72 -17.86
C ALA A 1025 -12.40 11.49 -16.94
N VAL A 1026 -11.16 11.72 -17.40
CA VAL A 1026 -10.10 12.34 -16.60
C VAL A 1026 -10.09 13.88 -16.71
N THR A 1027 -10.51 14.45 -17.84
CA THR A 1027 -10.28 15.87 -18.17
C THR A 1027 -11.52 16.75 -18.24
N ARG A 1028 -12.73 16.17 -18.12
CA ARG A 1028 -14.06 16.86 -18.10
C ARG A 1028 -14.26 17.99 -19.11
N TYR A 1029 -15.21 17.80 -20.00
CA TYR A 1029 -15.69 18.87 -20.85
C TYR A 1029 -16.81 19.71 -20.22
N ASP A 1030 -16.98 20.94 -20.70
CA ASP A 1030 -18.21 21.70 -20.45
C ASP A 1030 -19.38 21.03 -21.19
N PRO A 1031 -20.52 20.74 -20.53
CA PRO A 1031 -21.69 20.09 -21.13
C PRO A 1031 -22.20 20.74 -22.41
N THR A 1032 -21.85 21.99 -22.69
CA THR A 1032 -22.28 22.74 -23.88
C THR A 1032 -21.35 22.60 -25.08
N THR A 1033 -20.15 22.02 -24.92
CA THR A 1033 -19.10 21.98 -25.96
C THR A 1033 -18.86 20.61 -26.57
N TYR A 1034 -19.54 19.58 -26.06
CA TYR A 1034 -19.37 18.23 -26.56
C TYR A 1034 -20.68 17.54 -26.88
N GLN A 1035 -20.62 16.65 -27.87
CA GLN A 1035 -21.62 15.64 -28.12
C GLN A 1035 -21.16 14.30 -27.54
N ARG A 1036 -22.05 13.66 -26.77
CA ARG A 1036 -21.87 12.29 -26.30
C ARG A 1036 -22.38 11.28 -27.32
N ILE A 1037 -21.57 10.26 -27.58
CA ILE A 1037 -21.93 9.06 -28.33
C ILE A 1037 -22.04 7.88 -27.35
N GLN A 1038 -23.08 7.07 -27.50
CA GLN A 1038 -23.33 5.93 -26.62
C GLN A 1038 -22.37 4.79 -26.96
N CYS A 1039 -21.62 4.27 -25.98
CA CYS A 1039 -20.76 3.10 -26.15
C CYS A 1039 -20.87 2.17 -24.94
N SER A 1040 -21.02 0.86 -25.19
CA SER A 1040 -21.11 -0.18 -24.15
C SER A 1040 -19.88 -1.09 -24.08
N ALA A 1041 -18.89 -0.87 -24.95
CA ALA A 1041 -17.64 -1.64 -24.98
C ALA A 1041 -16.65 -1.21 -23.88
N GLY A 1042 -15.47 -1.82 -23.86
CA GLY A 1042 -14.39 -1.41 -22.96
C GLY A 1042 -13.93 0.03 -23.22
N SER A 1043 -13.39 0.69 -22.20
CA SER A 1043 -13.03 2.12 -22.26
C SER A 1043 -12.02 2.47 -23.35
N ASN A 1044 -11.06 1.57 -23.64
CA ASN A 1044 -10.10 1.75 -24.72
C ASN A 1044 -10.76 1.68 -26.10
N THR A 1045 -11.72 0.77 -26.28
CA THR A 1045 -12.47 0.63 -27.54
C THR A 1045 -13.35 1.85 -27.76
N CYS A 1046 -14.05 2.31 -26.72
CA CYS A 1046 -14.93 3.46 -26.82
C CYS A 1046 -14.19 4.76 -27.15
N GLY A 1047 -12.96 4.95 -26.71
CA GLY A 1047 -12.13 6.12 -27.05
C GLY A 1047 -11.45 6.04 -28.42
N SER A 1048 -11.51 4.89 -29.10
CA SER A 1048 -10.81 4.66 -30.37
C SER A 1048 -11.46 5.41 -31.53
N MET A 1049 -10.65 5.85 -32.50
CA MET A 1049 -11.15 6.57 -33.66
C MET A 1049 -12.07 5.69 -34.53
N ASN A 1050 -11.73 4.40 -34.73
CA ASN A 1050 -12.58 3.43 -35.47
C ASN A 1050 -13.96 3.29 -34.85
N TYR A 1051 -14.06 3.22 -33.52
CA TYR A 1051 -15.37 3.17 -32.88
C TYR A 1051 -16.20 4.42 -33.17
N ILE A 1052 -15.59 5.60 -33.01
CA ILE A 1052 -16.27 6.88 -33.21
C ILE A 1052 -16.71 7.04 -34.68
N SER A 1053 -15.84 6.77 -35.64
CA SER A 1053 -16.14 6.87 -37.07
C SER A 1053 -17.18 5.84 -37.52
N SER A 1054 -17.05 4.57 -37.11
CA SER A 1054 -18.00 3.51 -37.47
C SER A 1054 -19.40 3.79 -36.94
N GLU A 1055 -19.52 4.29 -35.71
CA GLU A 1055 -20.80 4.68 -35.12
C GLU A 1055 -21.39 5.89 -35.83
N LEU A 1056 -20.59 6.91 -36.16
CA LEU A 1056 -21.05 8.07 -36.92
C LEU A 1056 -21.48 7.70 -38.35
N VAL A 1057 -20.78 6.80 -39.03
CA VAL A 1057 -21.19 6.28 -40.34
C VAL A 1057 -22.52 5.53 -40.22
N ARG A 1058 -22.66 4.65 -39.23
CA ARG A 1058 -23.87 3.85 -39.01
C ARG A 1058 -25.11 4.71 -38.75
N VAL A 1059 -24.93 5.79 -38.00
CA VAL A 1059 -26.03 6.61 -37.47
C VAL A 1059 -26.31 7.81 -38.37
N CYS A 1060 -25.29 8.60 -38.72
CA CYS A 1060 -25.45 9.86 -39.43
C CYS A 1060 -25.29 9.78 -40.96
N ASP A 1061 -24.65 8.74 -41.53
CA ASP A 1061 -24.39 8.70 -42.97
C ASP A 1061 -25.61 8.26 -43.79
N THR A 1062 -25.85 8.95 -44.90
CA THR A 1062 -26.89 8.61 -45.90
C THR A 1062 -26.31 8.41 -47.29
N THR A 1063 -25.00 8.63 -47.47
CA THR A 1063 -24.32 8.59 -48.78
C THR A 1063 -23.99 7.18 -49.24
N GLY A 1064 -24.19 6.17 -48.38
CA GLY A 1064 -23.96 4.76 -48.71
C GLY A 1064 -22.53 4.29 -48.44
N ARG A 1065 -21.73 5.08 -47.70
CA ARG A 1065 -20.40 4.68 -47.25
C ARG A 1065 -20.52 3.61 -46.18
N ARG A 1066 -19.53 2.72 -46.12
CA ARG A 1066 -19.51 1.62 -45.16
C ARG A 1066 -18.19 1.55 -44.43
N HIS A 1067 -18.27 1.12 -43.18
CA HIS A 1067 -17.15 0.90 -42.28
C HIS A 1067 -17.22 -0.54 -41.78
N VAL A 1068 -16.08 -1.19 -41.60
CA VAL A 1068 -16.00 -2.47 -40.91
C VAL A 1068 -16.39 -2.23 -39.45
N GLY A 1069 -17.65 -2.52 -39.10
CA GLY A 1069 -18.09 -2.56 -37.71
C GLY A 1069 -17.47 -3.78 -37.04
N GLN A 1070 -17.02 -3.64 -35.79
CA GLN A 1070 -16.29 -4.68 -35.05
C GLN A 1070 -17.13 -5.96 -34.90
N GLN A 1071 -16.98 -6.92 -35.83
CA GLN A 1071 -17.05 -8.33 -35.48
C GLN A 1071 -15.78 -8.61 -34.69
N VAL A 1072 -15.93 -8.73 -33.37
CA VAL A 1072 -15.04 -9.39 -32.40
C VAL A 1072 -13.74 -9.95 -33.03
N GLU A 1073 -12.69 -9.12 -33.07
CA GLU A 1073 -11.32 -9.61 -33.24
C GLU A 1073 -10.84 -10.15 -31.88
N GLU A 1074 -11.21 -11.38 -31.57
CA GLU A 1074 -10.61 -12.18 -30.49
C GLU A 1074 -9.38 -12.98 -30.98
N SER A 1075 -8.84 -12.70 -32.17
CA SER A 1075 -7.85 -13.60 -32.78
C SER A 1075 -6.75 -12.91 -33.59
N VAL A 1076 -6.15 -11.81 -33.12
CA VAL A 1076 -4.80 -11.39 -33.58
C VAL A 1076 -4.03 -10.66 -32.46
N HIS A 1077 -3.80 -11.37 -31.35
CA HIS A 1077 -2.72 -11.04 -30.41
C HIS A 1077 -1.74 -12.21 -30.33
N GLU A 1078 -1.07 -12.48 -31.46
CA GLU A 1078 0.22 -13.16 -31.50
C GLU A 1078 1.15 -12.38 -32.44
N MET A 1079 1.84 -11.38 -31.89
CA MET A 1079 3.29 -11.09 -32.06
C MET A 1079 3.71 -9.80 -31.35
#